data_AF-A0A9D6C5L0-F1
#
_entry.id   AF-A0A9D6C5L0-F1
#
_cell.length_a   1.000
_cell.length_b   1.000
_cell.length_c   1.000
_cell.angle_alpha   90.00
_cell.angle_beta   90.00
_cell.angle_gamma   90.00
#
_symmetry.space_group_name_H-M   'P 1'
#
loop_
_entity.id
_entity.type
_entity.pdbx_description
1 polymer ?
#
loop_
_entity_poly.entity_id
_entity_poly.type
_entity_poly.pdbx_seq_one_letter_code
_entity_poly.pdbx_strand_id
1 'polypeptide(L)'
;MEMPHKDRGPEKVGGQPRADQKYHPVFADPGHRRRRRFHVAVVVLAVSLTVWIVGFSLSLYDVAKLPGAAVIDAQAGLQAKVFPPAAAPSLPAPATVGLTTQGICTDGTAPPPPAAAGMPPAVHIYLPYWAEWTYASFSRNCGAGDVLLAERFAVTLPDPALQHLSLDGDQQTQIAQRLKTDLGGVKVLPVLTFTLSLDVAQDEAFLQDAGAEARLADEIATAAAEGGYDGICIAPTNYPDEVLGGLRNFLIRVARAARAGGHQACLISPGEAPFWHDATVVAAFDKVMIQAFQDPWMAAPLAPQDWFETLAHAAVAAVPRDKLVLLLGSFAKDWQADKPDGERIAFAEAMVRAAMHSARPAFDADSLNDALDYTDDSGATHRIWFLDAASFFNQTTVAKRLGITNLGVWSLGYEDPDIWPLLRAPDPLPLSALAPIDLADYVGYEGGGSFQVLAQSIREGHRDLGLDPCTGLISHESYLRLPTPYTIERFGKTQPKTLALTFDDGPDPVFTPKILDVLKRENVPAAFFMVGSNMLRAPGIVQRVVDEGQEVGSHTFFHDQFERLPDLRQRLDLNAVQRLLVALTGRGTVLFRFPYGRGDGPLTDEEARPMVILKAQGYLAVGSEIDAPDWAGLTAPQIVDFIRSALKEDGGTVIVMHDSGGDRSATVAALPTLIDGLRRDGYSFVSLSDLLGVSRDALMPPEAGPRSLFETVSFGFLARFWSGLAWVFWVVIFLGLARTLSVVTMALLRRPVAQNDPAFAPSVAVVIPAYNEEDIVLRTIASVLASDYPRLQVIVVDDGSTDHTFQRVREAYPPGGAVLLIHEPNMGKAKAMDTAYDVIRAEIVVGIDGDTLLSPDAIRKLVSAFQDPRVGAVAGNVKVGNRHRLLARLQALEYITAQNVDRRAAEFYDGIMVVPGAIGAWRARAVRAAQLYSTDTLAEDADLTLAVHRAGYRIAYREDAFSYTEAPETIRAFMKQRLRWTLGMMQAAWKHRRAIREGRAVGLISILDLAVFGVILGLLAPLADLVFLHSLANMVAAAISGGNQPSLAYPALVVASYLVLPLADLGTAVLAFRFERHEDPLLLLMVPFQRFFYRQLLYVTVYRAVLRSISGRLASWGKLKRLGTVHLPGR
;
A
#
# COMPACT_ATOMS: atom_id res chain seq x y z
N MET A 1 -33.43 -17.55 -70.19
CA MET A 1 -32.59 -16.38 -70.50
C MET A 1 -31.21 -16.92 -70.86
N GLU A 2 -30.90 -16.95 -72.16
CA GLU A 2 -29.59 -17.22 -72.81
C GLU A 2 -28.49 -16.30 -72.23
N MET A 3 -27.16 -16.53 -72.24
CA MET A 3 -26.14 -17.35 -72.95
C MET A 3 -24.78 -17.14 -72.20
N PRO A 4 -23.58 -17.69 -72.57
CA PRO A 4 -23.23 -18.89 -73.31
C PRO A 4 -22.10 -19.77 -72.67
N HIS A 5 -21.98 -20.99 -73.21
CA HIS A 5 -20.87 -21.94 -73.10
C HIS A 5 -19.55 -21.43 -73.69
N LYS A 6 -18.40 -21.91 -73.17
CA LYS A 6 -17.14 -21.99 -73.94
C LYS A 6 -16.36 -23.26 -73.58
N ASP A 7 -16.11 -24.06 -74.61
CA ASP A 7 -15.36 -25.32 -74.63
C ASP A 7 -13.92 -25.24 -74.10
N ARG A 8 -13.48 -26.32 -73.45
CA ARG A 8 -12.10 -26.85 -73.58
C ARG A 8 -12.14 -28.38 -73.61
N GLY A 9 -11.50 -28.95 -74.63
CA GLY A 9 -11.46 -30.38 -74.97
C GLY A 9 -10.62 -31.26 -74.04
N PRO A 10 -10.42 -32.54 -74.40
CA PRO A 10 -10.03 -33.61 -73.49
C PRO A 10 -8.51 -33.64 -73.27
N GLU A 11 -8.05 -33.50 -72.03
CA GLU A 11 -6.65 -33.70 -71.69
C GLU A 11 -6.37 -35.17 -71.35
N LYS A 12 -5.37 -35.70 -72.04
CA LYS A 12 -4.95 -37.09 -72.10
C LYS A 12 -4.52 -37.63 -70.72
N VAL A 13 -5.00 -38.83 -70.43
CA VAL A 13 -4.42 -39.74 -69.44
C VAL A 13 -3.06 -40.20 -69.96
N GLY A 14 -1.99 -39.85 -69.24
CA GLY A 14 -0.64 -40.30 -69.50
C GLY A 14 0.18 -40.16 -68.22
N GLY A 15 0.37 -41.27 -67.51
CA GLY A 15 1.17 -41.33 -66.29
C GLY A 15 2.66 -41.17 -66.59
N GLN A 16 3.29 -40.23 -65.90
CA GLN A 16 4.73 -40.20 -65.63
C GLN A 16 4.96 -40.36 -64.12
N PRO A 17 6.03 -41.06 -63.68
CA PRO A 17 6.35 -41.19 -62.27
C PRO A 17 6.78 -39.84 -61.69
N ARG A 18 6.18 -39.46 -60.55
CA ARG A 18 6.44 -38.17 -59.86
C ARG A 18 7.85 -38.16 -59.26
N ALA A 19 8.76 -37.42 -59.89
CA ALA A 19 9.99 -36.93 -59.27
C ALA A 19 9.76 -35.55 -58.62
N ASP A 20 10.31 -35.38 -57.42
CA ASP A 20 10.53 -34.11 -56.68
C ASP A 20 9.33 -33.23 -56.29
N GLN A 21 8.51 -33.70 -55.33
CA GLN A 21 7.72 -32.80 -54.50
C GLN A 21 8.61 -32.23 -53.37
N LYS A 22 9.22 -31.05 -53.61
CA LYS A 22 10.09 -30.38 -52.63
C LYS A 22 9.34 -30.11 -51.32
N TYR A 23 9.90 -30.60 -50.21
CA TYR A 23 9.43 -30.38 -48.84
C TYR A 23 9.38 -28.87 -48.50
N HIS A 24 8.18 -28.32 -48.29
CA HIS A 24 7.99 -26.90 -47.98
C HIS A 24 7.12 -26.73 -46.72
N PRO A 25 7.67 -27.00 -45.52
CA PRO A 25 6.87 -26.94 -44.32
C PRO A 25 6.30 -25.53 -44.06
N VAL A 26 5.04 -25.49 -43.64
CA VAL A 26 4.33 -24.24 -43.35
C VAL A 26 5.05 -23.49 -42.21
N PHE A 27 5.24 -22.18 -42.37
CA PHE A 27 6.06 -21.33 -41.50
C PHE A 27 7.58 -21.58 -41.53
N ALA A 28 8.11 -22.46 -42.38
CA ALA A 28 9.56 -22.59 -42.55
C ALA A 28 10.17 -21.27 -43.07
N ASP A 29 11.31 -20.89 -42.52
CA ASP A 29 12.18 -19.85 -43.09
C ASP A 29 13.64 -20.32 -43.10
N PRO A 30 14.02 -21.15 -44.10
CA PRO A 30 15.38 -21.69 -44.21
C PRO A 30 16.45 -20.59 -44.31
N GLY A 31 16.09 -19.41 -44.86
CA GLY A 31 16.97 -18.27 -44.99
C GLY A 31 17.06 -17.38 -43.74
N HIS A 32 16.36 -17.73 -42.65
CA HIS A 32 16.36 -17.02 -41.36
C HIS A 32 16.04 -15.51 -41.42
N ARG A 33 15.40 -15.03 -42.50
CA ARG A 33 15.09 -13.60 -42.72
C ARG A 33 14.06 -13.08 -41.72
N ARG A 34 12.97 -13.82 -41.49
CA ARG A 34 11.94 -13.53 -40.48
C ARG A 34 12.52 -13.56 -39.08
N ARG A 35 13.39 -14.53 -38.77
CA ARG A 35 14.10 -14.57 -37.49
C ARG A 35 14.93 -13.33 -37.25
N ARG A 36 15.73 -12.89 -38.23
CA ARG A 36 16.55 -11.68 -38.11
C ARG A 36 15.66 -10.44 -37.89
N ARG A 37 14.59 -10.27 -38.69
CA ARG A 37 13.64 -9.17 -38.54
C ARG A 37 12.94 -9.17 -37.18
N PHE A 38 12.48 -10.35 -36.73
CA PHE A 38 11.84 -10.51 -35.43
C PHE A 38 12.79 -10.16 -34.28
N HIS A 39 14.04 -10.66 -34.29
CA HIS A 39 15.02 -10.29 -33.28
C HIS A 39 15.32 -8.79 -33.28
N VAL A 40 15.50 -8.17 -34.45
CA VAL A 40 15.68 -6.72 -34.55
C VAL A 40 14.48 -5.98 -33.96
N ALA A 41 13.25 -6.37 -34.31
CA ALA A 41 12.04 -5.75 -33.78
C ALA A 41 11.93 -5.88 -32.25
N VAL A 42 12.21 -7.06 -31.69
CA VAL A 42 12.20 -7.30 -30.24
C VAL A 42 13.27 -6.47 -29.54
N VAL A 43 14.49 -6.42 -30.09
CA VAL A 43 15.58 -5.60 -29.53
C VAL A 43 15.24 -4.11 -29.60
N VAL A 44 14.72 -3.62 -30.72
CA VAL A 44 14.29 -2.22 -30.86
C VAL A 44 13.18 -1.88 -29.87
N LEU A 45 12.18 -2.77 -29.71
CA LEU A 45 11.10 -2.57 -28.74
C LEU A 45 11.63 -2.56 -27.31
N ALA A 46 12.49 -3.52 -26.95
CA ALA A 46 13.07 -3.60 -25.62
C ALA A 46 13.91 -2.35 -25.31
N VAL A 47 14.79 -1.94 -26.23
CA VAL A 47 15.60 -0.73 -26.08
C VAL A 47 14.70 0.51 -25.98
N SER A 48 13.68 0.65 -26.83
CA SER A 48 12.77 1.80 -26.78
C SER A 48 12.00 1.87 -25.46
N LEU A 49 11.53 0.72 -24.95
CA LEU A 49 10.86 0.64 -23.66
C LEU A 49 11.82 0.97 -22.51
N THR A 50 13.05 0.47 -22.54
CA THR A 50 14.07 0.80 -21.54
C THR A 50 14.41 2.29 -21.59
N VAL A 51 14.61 2.88 -22.77
CA VAL A 51 14.86 4.32 -22.92
C VAL A 51 13.68 5.14 -22.41
N TRP A 52 12.44 4.71 -22.69
CA TRP A 52 11.24 5.38 -22.19
C TRP A 52 11.12 5.30 -20.65
N ILE A 53 11.32 4.12 -20.05
CA ILE A 53 11.29 3.94 -18.58
C ILE A 53 12.39 4.77 -17.92
N VAL A 54 13.63 4.66 -18.40
CA VAL A 54 14.77 5.41 -17.84
C VAL A 54 14.55 6.92 -18.01
N GLY A 55 14.09 7.35 -19.19
CA GLY A 55 13.75 8.76 -19.44
C GLY A 55 12.67 9.28 -18.50
N PHE A 56 11.63 8.48 -18.24
CA PHE A 56 10.56 8.83 -17.30
C PHE A 56 11.07 8.88 -15.86
N SER A 57 11.83 7.88 -15.40
CA SER A 57 12.42 7.89 -14.07
C SER A 57 13.38 9.08 -13.86
N LEU A 58 14.19 9.43 -14.86
CA LEU A 58 15.07 10.60 -14.80
C LEU A 58 14.26 11.91 -14.76
N SER A 59 13.14 12.00 -15.48
CA SER A 59 12.26 13.18 -15.44
C SER A 59 11.63 13.44 -14.07
N LEU A 60 11.42 12.38 -13.28
CA LEU A 60 10.95 12.47 -11.89
C LEU A 60 12.08 12.79 -10.91
N TYR A 61 13.33 12.47 -11.23
CA TYR A 61 14.47 12.75 -10.37
C TYR A 61 14.99 14.19 -10.53
N ASP A 62 15.03 14.70 -11.77
CA ASP A 62 15.59 16.01 -12.11
C ASP A 62 14.47 17.02 -12.41
N VAL A 63 14.01 17.72 -11.37
CA VAL A 63 13.06 18.84 -11.47
C VAL A 63 13.81 20.14 -11.16
N ALA A 64 13.64 21.14 -12.05
CA ALA A 64 14.23 22.46 -11.82
C ALA A 64 13.66 23.04 -10.52
N LYS A 65 14.51 23.67 -9.71
CA LYS A 65 14.05 24.34 -8.49
C LYS A 65 12.95 25.33 -8.82
N LEU A 66 11.88 25.31 -8.03
CA LEU A 66 10.73 26.15 -8.24
C LEU A 66 11.09 27.63 -8.00
N PRO A 67 10.44 28.58 -8.69
CA PRO A 67 10.62 30.01 -8.46
C PRO A 67 10.08 30.46 -7.10
N GLY A 68 9.45 29.56 -6.31
CA GLY A 68 8.90 29.86 -4.99
C GLY A 68 9.91 30.46 -4.02
N ALA A 69 11.22 30.23 -4.22
CA ALA A 69 12.27 30.95 -3.49
C ALA A 69 12.15 32.48 -3.63
N ALA A 70 11.77 33.01 -4.80
CA ALA A 70 11.59 34.45 -4.99
C ALA A 70 10.33 34.99 -4.30
N VAL A 71 9.28 34.17 -4.17
CA VAL A 71 8.07 34.51 -3.40
C VAL A 71 8.39 34.53 -1.90
N ILE A 72 9.15 33.54 -1.44
CA ILE A 72 9.70 33.48 -0.09
C ILE A 72 10.56 34.72 0.16
N ASP A 73 11.55 35.01 -0.68
CA ASP A 73 12.47 36.13 -0.47
C ASP A 73 11.77 37.51 -0.51
N ALA A 74 10.68 37.66 -1.27
CA ALA A 74 9.92 38.91 -1.38
C ALA A 74 8.92 39.16 -0.24
N GLN A 75 8.34 38.09 0.32
CA GLN A 75 7.37 38.16 1.42
C GLN A 75 8.06 38.01 2.78
N ALA A 76 9.03 37.11 2.88
CA ALA A 76 9.94 36.97 4.02
C ALA A 76 11.06 38.02 3.95
N GLY A 77 10.68 39.30 3.82
CA GLY A 77 11.57 40.48 3.85
C GLY A 77 12.34 40.68 5.17
N LEU A 78 12.69 39.58 5.84
CA LEU A 78 13.47 39.42 7.06
C LEU A 78 14.69 38.51 6.85
N GLN A 79 15.14 38.27 5.61
CA GLN A 79 16.47 37.68 5.34
C GLN A 79 17.62 38.64 5.69
N ALA A 80 17.77 39.00 6.98
CA ALA A 80 18.98 39.68 7.47
C ALA A 80 19.20 39.69 8.98
N LYS A 81 18.30 39.17 9.83
CA LYS A 81 18.47 39.32 11.29
C LYS A 81 18.58 38.04 12.11
N VAL A 82 18.18 36.90 11.57
CA VAL A 82 17.73 35.80 12.43
C VAL A 82 18.86 35.13 13.23
N PHE A 83 20.07 35.04 12.70
CA PHE A 83 21.28 34.76 13.50
C PHE A 83 22.48 35.41 12.82
N PRO A 84 23.29 36.26 13.50
CA PRO A 84 24.53 36.71 12.89
C PRO A 84 25.42 35.50 12.56
N PRO A 85 26.13 35.50 11.42
CA PRO A 85 27.11 34.46 11.14
C PRO A 85 28.10 34.45 12.30
N ALA A 86 28.20 33.31 13.00
CA ALA A 86 29.06 33.16 14.15
C ALA A 86 30.51 33.47 13.74
N ALA A 87 30.94 34.71 13.93
CA ALA A 87 32.35 35.01 14.07
C ALA A 87 32.78 34.25 15.33
N ALA A 88 33.60 33.21 15.18
CA ALA A 88 34.25 32.57 16.31
C ALA A 88 35.09 33.65 17.02
N PRO A 89 34.68 34.15 18.21
CA PRO A 89 35.51 35.11 18.91
C PRO A 89 36.66 34.29 19.51
N SER A 90 37.89 34.71 19.23
CA SER A 90 39.05 34.23 19.97
C SER A 90 38.83 34.49 21.46
N LEU A 91 38.69 33.42 22.25
CA LEU A 91 38.55 33.48 23.69
C LEU A 91 39.84 34.07 24.31
N PRO A 92 39.78 35.10 25.17
CA PRO A 92 40.77 35.25 26.22
C PRO A 92 40.62 34.06 27.19
N ALA A 93 41.74 33.56 27.71
CA ALA A 93 41.72 32.52 28.74
C ALA A 93 40.81 32.92 29.92
N PRO A 94 40.12 31.96 30.57
CA PRO A 94 39.26 32.26 31.70
C PRO A 94 40.06 33.00 32.77
N ALA A 95 39.56 34.14 33.22
CA ALA A 95 40.05 34.76 34.43
C ALA A 95 39.73 33.81 35.57
N THR A 96 40.75 33.16 36.13
CA THR A 96 40.67 32.50 37.43
C THR A 96 40.27 33.54 38.46
N VAL A 97 38.98 33.66 38.74
CA VAL A 97 38.50 34.38 39.90
C VAL A 97 38.86 33.51 41.09
N GLY A 98 39.82 33.99 41.89
CA GLY A 98 40.17 33.38 43.15
C GLY A 98 38.97 33.48 44.08
N LEU A 99 38.24 32.38 44.22
CA LEU A 99 37.39 32.15 45.38
C LEU A 99 38.31 32.25 46.60
N THR A 100 38.07 33.28 47.42
CA THR A 100 38.65 33.36 48.76
C THR A 100 38.09 32.22 49.59
N THR A 101 38.72 31.05 49.50
CA THR A 101 38.59 29.97 50.47
C THR A 101 39.23 30.43 51.77
N GLN A 102 38.47 31.15 52.60
CA GLN A 102 38.81 31.29 54.01
C GLN A 102 37.63 30.85 54.87
N GLY A 103 37.65 29.55 55.18
CA GLY A 103 36.91 29.01 56.30
C GLY A 103 36.35 27.61 56.04
N ILE A 104 36.98 26.61 56.64
CA ILE A 104 36.30 25.41 57.17
C ILE A 104 35.98 24.31 56.13
N CYS A 105 37.00 23.55 55.72
CA CYS A 105 36.87 22.09 55.52
C CYS A 105 37.18 21.37 56.84
N THR A 106 36.49 21.73 57.92
CA THR A 106 36.59 21.08 59.22
C THR A 106 35.20 20.89 59.81
N ASP A 107 34.48 19.89 59.31
CA ASP A 107 33.88 18.85 60.14
C ASP A 107 33.39 17.73 59.21
N GLY A 108 33.58 16.50 59.66
CA GLY A 108 33.45 15.30 58.82
C GLY A 108 32.11 15.24 58.09
N THR A 109 32.17 15.03 56.78
CA THR A 109 31.04 14.54 56.00
C THR A 109 30.56 13.24 56.64
N ALA A 110 29.46 13.30 57.39
CA ALA A 110 28.75 12.10 57.79
C ALA A 110 28.39 11.34 56.50
N PRO A 111 28.64 10.01 56.44
CA PRO A 111 28.19 9.23 55.29
C PRO A 111 26.67 9.37 55.17
N PRO A 112 26.11 9.30 53.94
CA PRO A 112 24.67 9.33 53.77
C PRO A 112 24.03 8.26 54.66
N PRO A 113 22.94 8.58 55.38
CA PRO A 113 22.22 7.55 56.13
C PRO A 113 21.84 6.44 55.15
N PRO A 114 21.89 5.15 55.56
CA PRO A 114 21.47 4.06 54.70
C PRO A 114 20.05 4.34 54.22
N ALA A 115 19.81 4.15 52.92
CA ALA A 115 18.50 4.32 52.31
C ALA A 115 17.45 3.67 53.19
N ALA A 116 16.44 4.43 53.60
CA ALA A 116 15.36 3.90 54.42
C ALA A 116 14.73 2.72 53.65
N ALA A 117 14.89 1.52 54.21
CA ALA A 117 14.31 0.32 53.65
C ALA A 117 12.78 0.45 53.72
N GLY A 118 12.11 0.59 52.57
CA GLY A 118 10.65 0.60 52.56
C GLY A 118 9.93 0.87 51.24
N MET A 119 10.43 1.74 50.36
CA MET A 119 9.75 2.05 49.09
C MET A 119 10.72 2.38 47.95
N PRO A 120 10.41 1.97 46.70
CA PRO A 120 11.16 2.40 45.54
C PRO A 120 11.02 3.94 45.35
N PRO A 121 12.07 4.64 44.90
CA PRO A 121 11.98 6.03 44.48
C PRO A 121 10.89 6.19 43.40
N ALA A 122 10.20 7.33 43.39
CA ALA A 122 9.16 7.62 42.41
C ALA A 122 9.34 9.03 41.82
N VAL A 123 9.31 9.10 40.49
CA VAL A 123 9.37 10.34 39.71
C VAL A 123 7.96 10.80 39.34
N HIS A 124 7.60 12.01 39.76
CA HIS A 124 6.32 12.64 39.46
C HIS A 124 6.49 13.63 38.31
N ILE A 125 5.59 13.64 37.32
CA ILE A 125 5.68 14.55 36.17
C ILE A 125 4.43 15.40 36.14
N TYR A 126 4.59 16.72 36.18
CA TYR A 126 3.46 17.64 36.03
C TYR A 126 3.18 17.97 34.56
N LEU A 127 1.96 17.68 34.12
CA LEU A 127 1.45 17.90 32.77
C LEU A 127 0.40 19.03 32.80
N PRO A 128 0.74 20.25 32.37
CA PRO A 128 -0.21 21.36 32.27
C PRO A 128 -1.22 21.14 31.13
N TYR A 129 -2.43 21.68 31.26
CA TYR A 129 -3.48 21.55 30.22
C TYR A 129 -3.35 22.54 29.07
N TRP A 130 -2.54 23.59 29.25
CA TRP A 130 -2.53 24.78 28.39
C TRP A 130 -1.32 24.86 27.45
N ALA A 131 -0.31 23.99 27.61
CA ALA A 131 0.88 23.98 26.77
C ALA A 131 0.87 22.79 25.80
N GLU A 132 0.56 23.07 24.53
CA GLU A 132 0.38 22.04 23.49
C GLU A 132 1.65 21.22 23.20
N TRP A 133 2.84 21.80 23.35
CA TRP A 133 4.11 21.12 23.10
C TRP A 133 4.51 20.14 24.21
N THR A 134 3.80 20.13 25.35
CA THR A 134 4.03 19.16 26.43
C THR A 134 3.89 17.71 25.98
N TYR A 135 3.06 17.46 24.95
CA TYR A 135 2.90 16.13 24.38
C TYR A 135 4.20 15.58 23.77
N ALA A 136 5.01 16.42 23.12
CA ALA A 136 6.26 15.99 22.48
C ALA A 136 7.21 15.42 23.54
N SER A 137 7.43 16.19 24.62
CA SER A 137 8.25 15.73 25.74
C SER A 137 7.61 14.53 26.45
N PHE A 138 6.29 14.51 26.63
CA PHE A 138 5.59 13.34 27.17
C PHE A 138 5.87 12.09 26.35
N SER A 139 5.71 12.14 25.03
CA SER A 139 5.86 10.99 24.15
C SER A 139 7.26 10.37 24.20
N ARG A 140 8.31 11.21 24.34
CA ARG A 140 9.71 10.79 24.49
C ARG A 140 10.08 10.34 25.90
N ASN A 141 9.53 10.99 26.92
CA ASN A 141 9.99 10.85 28.30
C ASN A 141 8.99 10.19 29.26
N CYS A 142 7.81 9.77 28.79
CA CYS A 142 6.77 9.16 29.63
C CYS A 142 7.26 7.93 30.42
N GLY A 143 8.23 7.18 29.91
CA GLY A 143 8.82 6.05 30.63
C GLY A 143 9.82 6.40 31.74
N ALA A 144 10.13 7.69 31.93
CA ALA A 144 10.99 8.18 33.01
C ALA A 144 10.20 8.57 34.27
N GLY A 145 8.87 8.63 34.21
CA GLY A 145 7.99 8.96 35.33
C GLY A 145 7.20 7.75 35.82
N ASP A 146 6.94 7.71 37.13
CA ASP A 146 6.10 6.71 37.78
C ASP A 146 4.67 7.22 38.02
N VAL A 147 4.52 8.55 38.16
CA VAL A 147 3.27 9.23 38.47
C VAL A 147 3.08 10.46 37.59
N LEU A 148 1.98 10.52 36.85
CA LEU A 148 1.58 11.66 36.03
C LEU A 148 0.61 12.55 36.81
N LEU A 149 1.00 13.79 37.09
CA LEU A 149 0.17 14.84 37.68
C LEU A 149 -0.46 15.65 36.54
N ALA A 150 -1.62 15.22 36.05
CA ALA A 150 -2.27 15.84 34.90
C ALA A 150 -3.25 16.93 35.35
N GLU A 151 -3.05 18.18 34.93
CA GLU A 151 -4.01 19.24 35.20
C GLU A 151 -5.32 18.97 34.45
N ARG A 152 -6.41 18.77 35.21
CA ARG A 152 -7.70 18.29 34.69
C ARG A 152 -8.89 19.06 35.20
N PHE A 153 -8.74 19.70 36.35
CA PHE A 153 -9.83 20.39 37.00
C PHE A 153 -9.40 21.77 37.46
N ALA A 154 -10.31 22.72 37.37
CA ALA A 154 -10.15 24.02 38.00
C ALA A 154 -11.42 24.41 38.75
N VAL A 155 -11.22 25.12 39.86
CA VAL A 155 -12.29 25.82 40.57
C VAL A 155 -11.79 27.22 40.84
N THR A 156 -12.58 28.23 40.47
CA THR A 156 -12.23 29.64 40.71
C THR A 156 -13.36 30.32 41.45
N LEU A 157 -13.13 30.70 42.70
CA LEU A 157 -14.12 31.48 43.43
C LEU A 157 -14.30 32.87 42.77
N PRO A 158 -15.49 33.50 42.89
CA PRO A 158 -16.66 33.09 43.68
C PRO A 158 -17.59 32.08 43.00
N ASP A 159 -17.23 31.54 41.83
CA ASP A 159 -18.00 30.51 41.13
C ASP A 159 -17.45 29.11 41.46
N PRO A 160 -18.00 28.40 42.46
CA PRO A 160 -17.47 27.12 42.91
C PRO A 160 -17.75 25.96 41.94
N ALA A 161 -18.10 26.24 40.67
CA ALA A 161 -18.32 25.20 39.67
C ALA A 161 -17.01 24.48 39.31
N LEU A 162 -17.05 23.15 39.31
CA LEU A 162 -15.93 22.33 38.85
C LEU A 162 -15.81 22.42 37.33
N GLN A 163 -14.71 23.00 36.85
CA GLN A 163 -14.41 23.12 35.43
C GLN A 163 -13.54 21.93 34.99
N HIS A 164 -13.90 21.29 33.88
CA HIS A 164 -13.09 20.25 33.25
C HIS A 164 -12.13 20.88 32.25
N LEU A 165 -10.84 20.65 32.47
CA LEU A 165 -9.75 21.13 31.63
C LEU A 165 -9.27 19.99 30.72
N SER A 166 -9.07 20.31 29.44
CA SER A 166 -8.56 19.37 28.45
C SER A 166 -7.58 20.07 27.52
N LEU A 167 -6.52 19.34 27.17
CA LEU A 167 -5.73 19.61 25.98
C LEU A 167 -6.61 19.42 24.73
N ASP A 168 -6.11 19.86 23.58
CA ASP A 168 -6.71 19.58 22.28
C ASP A 168 -7.11 18.10 22.13
N GLY A 169 -8.24 17.83 21.49
CA GLY A 169 -8.88 16.52 21.43
C GLY A 169 -7.98 15.43 20.82
N ASP A 170 -7.17 15.79 19.83
CA ASP A 170 -6.21 14.87 19.21
C ASP A 170 -5.07 14.52 20.17
N GLN A 171 -4.50 15.50 20.86
CA GLN A 171 -3.42 15.28 21.82
C GLN A 171 -3.89 14.48 23.03
N GLN A 172 -5.08 14.80 23.55
CA GLN A 172 -5.69 14.04 24.64
C GLN A 172 -5.84 12.56 24.28
N THR A 173 -6.27 12.28 23.05
CA THR A 173 -6.40 10.92 22.53
C THR A 173 -5.04 10.23 22.42
N GLN A 174 -4.03 10.93 21.92
CA GLN A 174 -2.67 10.40 21.78
C GLN A 174 -2.01 10.10 23.13
N ILE A 175 -2.14 10.99 24.12
CA ILE A 175 -1.67 10.78 25.50
C ILE A 175 -2.37 9.56 26.11
N ALA A 176 -3.70 9.50 25.99
CA ALA A 176 -4.49 8.38 26.53
C ALA A 176 -4.11 7.05 25.87
N GLN A 177 -3.87 7.04 24.56
CA GLN A 177 -3.42 5.85 23.84
C GLN A 177 -2.04 5.40 24.31
N ARG A 178 -1.08 6.33 24.45
CA ARG A 178 0.28 6.06 24.92
C ARG A 178 0.30 5.46 26.33
N LEU A 179 -0.49 6.03 27.24
CA LEU A 179 -0.69 5.50 28.60
C LEU A 179 -1.21 4.05 28.56
N LYS A 180 -2.12 3.73 27.63
CA LYS A 180 -2.72 2.40 27.49
C LYS A 180 -1.80 1.36 26.82
N THR A 181 -1.03 1.75 25.80
CA THR A 181 -0.24 0.80 24.99
C THR A 181 1.14 0.54 25.55
N ASP A 182 1.83 1.59 26.02
CA ASP A 182 3.27 1.51 26.30
C ASP A 182 3.59 1.55 27.80
N LEU A 183 2.65 2.00 28.63
CA LEU A 183 2.91 2.33 30.03
C LEU A 183 1.76 1.93 30.97
N GLY A 184 1.27 0.70 30.84
CA GLY A 184 0.21 0.13 31.69
C GLY A 184 0.51 0.03 33.20
N GLY A 185 1.51 0.76 33.72
CA GLY A 185 1.87 0.89 35.12
C GLY A 185 2.14 2.32 35.63
N VAL A 186 2.00 3.37 34.80
CA VAL A 186 2.10 4.77 35.27
C VAL A 186 0.81 5.19 35.96
N LYS A 187 0.90 5.69 37.18
CA LYS A 187 -0.27 6.20 37.93
C LYS A 187 -0.68 7.56 37.41
N VAL A 188 -1.98 7.81 37.28
CA VAL A 188 -2.49 9.11 36.85
C VAL A 188 -3.25 9.77 37.99
N LEU A 189 -2.72 10.90 38.46
CA LEU A 189 -3.32 11.73 39.50
C LEU A 189 -3.77 13.06 38.85
N PRO A 190 -5.07 13.27 38.61
CA PRO A 190 -5.57 14.57 38.19
C PRO A 190 -5.21 15.65 39.22
N VAL A 191 -4.77 16.80 38.73
CA VAL A 191 -4.53 18.02 39.50
C VAL A 191 -5.75 18.92 39.36
N LEU A 192 -6.26 19.36 40.50
CA LEU A 192 -7.27 20.39 40.66
C LEU A 192 -6.62 21.69 41.12
N THR A 193 -6.64 22.69 40.25
CA THR A 193 -6.18 24.04 40.59
C THR A 193 -7.33 24.78 41.29
N PHE A 194 -7.11 25.17 42.55
CA PHE A 194 -8.11 25.86 43.36
C PHE A 194 -7.69 27.33 43.53
N THR A 195 -8.38 28.22 42.83
CA THR A 195 -8.02 29.65 42.75
C THR A 195 -9.02 30.48 43.55
N LEU A 196 -8.52 31.30 44.46
CA LEU A 196 -9.33 32.26 45.20
C LEU A 196 -9.49 33.57 44.41
N SER A 197 -10.63 34.22 44.60
CA SER A 197 -11.05 35.41 43.84
C SER A 197 -10.27 36.68 44.21
N LEU A 198 -9.56 36.64 45.36
CA LEU A 198 -8.99 37.78 46.07
C LEU A 198 -10.01 38.76 46.66
N ASP A 199 -11.31 38.51 46.51
CA ASP A 199 -12.35 39.14 47.32
C ASP A 199 -12.51 38.34 48.62
N VAL A 200 -11.72 38.74 49.62
CA VAL A 200 -11.65 38.09 50.95
C VAL A 200 -13.03 37.83 51.54
N ALA A 201 -13.99 38.75 51.38
CA ALA A 201 -15.32 38.60 51.97
C ALA A 201 -16.16 37.51 51.30
N GLN A 202 -16.05 37.36 49.97
CA GLN A 202 -16.76 36.32 49.22
C GLN A 202 -16.11 34.94 49.41
N ASP A 203 -14.78 34.91 49.37
CA ASP A 203 -14.00 33.71 49.60
C ASP A 203 -14.24 33.16 51.02
N GLU A 204 -14.25 34.04 52.02
CA GLU A 204 -14.55 33.68 53.41
C GLU A 204 -16.00 33.21 53.58
N ALA A 205 -16.97 33.84 52.90
CA ALA A 205 -18.37 33.41 52.94
C ALA A 205 -18.56 31.98 52.42
N PHE A 206 -17.85 31.59 51.35
CA PHE A 206 -17.87 30.21 50.86
C PHE A 206 -17.20 29.25 51.85
N LEU A 207 -16.01 29.59 52.35
CA LEU A 207 -15.24 28.78 53.30
C LEU A 207 -15.86 28.69 54.71
N GLN A 208 -16.94 29.43 54.97
CA GLN A 208 -17.74 29.31 56.19
C GLN A 208 -19.06 28.55 55.97
N ASP A 209 -19.50 28.35 54.71
CA ASP A 209 -20.66 27.54 54.38
C ASP A 209 -20.28 26.05 54.31
N ALA A 210 -20.38 25.38 55.46
CA ALA A 210 -20.09 23.95 55.58
C ALA A 210 -20.90 23.05 54.62
N GLY A 211 -22.06 23.51 54.13
CA GLY A 211 -22.85 22.80 53.14
C GLY A 211 -22.32 22.97 51.72
N ALA A 212 -21.90 24.18 51.35
CA ALA A 212 -21.27 24.47 50.06
C ALA A 212 -19.90 23.78 49.94
N GLU A 213 -19.06 23.86 50.98
CA GLU A 213 -17.79 23.16 51.04
C GLU A 213 -17.94 21.64 50.87
N ALA A 214 -18.94 21.05 51.54
CA ALA A 214 -19.18 19.62 51.47
C ALA A 214 -19.61 19.18 50.07
N ARG A 215 -20.53 19.92 49.44
CA ARG A 215 -20.96 19.63 48.06
C ARG A 215 -19.79 19.68 47.09
N LEU A 216 -18.96 20.73 47.17
CA LEU A 216 -17.80 20.85 46.28
C LEU A 216 -16.76 19.74 46.55
N ALA A 217 -16.47 19.43 47.82
CA ALA A 217 -15.55 18.36 48.17
C ALA A 217 -16.02 16.98 47.66
N ASP A 218 -17.34 16.70 47.75
CA ASP A 218 -17.95 15.48 47.24
C ASP A 218 -17.96 15.45 45.70
N GLU A 219 -18.20 16.59 45.05
CA GLU A 219 -18.14 16.73 43.59
C GLU A 219 -16.73 16.47 43.06
N ILE A 220 -15.71 17.05 43.70
CA ILE A 220 -14.29 16.83 43.38
C ILE A 220 -13.91 15.35 43.55
N ALA A 221 -14.32 14.72 44.67
CA ALA A 221 -14.05 13.30 44.91
C ALA A 221 -14.78 12.40 43.89
N THR A 222 -16.00 12.76 43.50
CA THR A 222 -16.80 12.02 42.49
C THR A 222 -16.16 12.11 41.11
N ALA A 223 -15.71 13.29 40.71
CA ALA A 223 -15.06 13.50 39.41
C ALA A 223 -13.77 12.66 39.26
N ALA A 224 -13.01 12.48 40.35
CA ALA A 224 -11.86 11.59 40.36
C ALA A 224 -12.25 10.11 40.18
N ALA A 225 -13.36 9.68 40.78
CA ALA A 225 -13.86 8.31 40.71
C ALA A 225 -14.42 7.93 39.33
N GLU A 226 -15.21 8.81 38.72
CA GLU A 226 -15.81 8.59 37.39
C GLU A 226 -14.77 8.51 36.28
N GLY A 227 -13.65 9.25 36.42
CA GLY A 227 -12.54 9.23 35.48
C GLY A 227 -11.63 8.01 35.56
N GLY A 228 -11.81 7.13 36.57
CA GLY A 228 -10.98 5.94 36.76
C GLY A 228 -9.53 6.23 37.18
N TYR A 229 -9.29 7.35 37.86
CA TYR A 229 -7.95 7.80 38.28
C TYR A 229 -7.51 7.18 39.61
N ASP A 230 -6.19 7.12 39.85
CA ASP A 230 -5.60 6.54 41.07
C ASP A 230 -5.76 7.44 42.32
N GLY A 231 -6.05 8.72 42.12
CA GLY A 231 -6.11 9.72 43.18
C GLY A 231 -6.50 11.11 42.68
N ILE A 232 -6.35 12.13 43.52
CA ILE A 232 -6.52 13.54 43.16
C ILE A 232 -5.56 14.43 43.95
N CYS A 233 -4.92 15.37 43.25
CA CYS A 233 -4.06 16.39 43.84
C CYS A 233 -4.75 17.74 43.83
N ILE A 234 -4.67 18.48 44.93
CA ILE A 234 -5.21 19.83 45.04
C ILE A 234 -4.06 20.83 45.10
N ALA A 235 -4.10 21.83 44.24
CA ALA A 235 -3.13 22.91 44.16
C ALA A 235 -3.84 24.25 44.47
N PRO A 236 -3.93 24.69 45.73
CA PRO A 236 -4.44 26.02 46.04
C PRO A 236 -3.49 27.09 45.49
N THR A 237 -4.05 28.13 44.88
CA THR A 237 -3.32 29.28 44.37
C THR A 237 -4.01 30.57 44.80
N ASN A 238 -3.24 31.66 44.86
CA ASN A 238 -3.76 33.01 45.06
C ASN A 238 -4.53 33.24 46.39
N TYR A 239 -4.05 32.67 47.50
CA TYR A 239 -4.71 32.72 48.81
C TYR A 239 -4.17 33.86 49.71
N PRO A 240 -4.99 34.83 50.11
CA PRO A 240 -4.61 35.82 51.12
C PRO A 240 -4.54 35.23 52.54
N ASP A 241 -3.78 35.84 53.44
CA ASP A 241 -3.53 35.33 54.80
C ASP A 241 -4.84 35.18 55.61
N GLU A 242 -5.81 36.06 55.35
CA GLU A 242 -7.09 36.15 56.05
C GLU A 242 -7.98 34.91 55.88
N VAL A 243 -7.86 34.19 54.75
CA VAL A 243 -8.71 33.03 54.42
C VAL A 243 -8.04 31.67 54.72
N LEU A 244 -6.78 31.68 55.15
CA LEU A 244 -5.99 30.46 55.39
C LEU A 244 -6.67 29.46 56.34
N GLY A 245 -7.36 29.97 57.37
CA GLY A 245 -8.04 29.13 58.36
C GLY A 245 -9.23 28.35 57.77
N GLY A 246 -10.03 28.99 56.93
CA GLY A 246 -11.14 28.35 56.21
C GLY A 246 -10.63 27.39 55.13
N LEU A 247 -9.66 27.85 54.33
CA LEU A 247 -9.03 27.04 53.29
C LEU A 247 -8.39 25.76 53.84
N ARG A 248 -7.75 25.82 55.02
CA ARG A 248 -7.24 24.64 55.72
C ARG A 248 -8.32 23.58 55.95
N ASN A 249 -9.47 24.00 56.47
CA ASN A 249 -10.57 23.08 56.78
C ASN A 249 -11.14 22.45 55.51
N PHE A 250 -11.27 23.26 54.44
CA PHE A 250 -11.68 22.79 53.13
C PHE A 250 -10.70 21.75 52.56
N LEU A 251 -9.38 22.02 52.56
CA LEU A 251 -8.36 21.09 52.08
C LEU A 251 -8.42 19.73 52.82
N ILE A 252 -8.58 19.76 54.15
CA ILE A 252 -8.74 18.53 54.96
C ILE A 252 -10.04 17.80 54.58
N ARG A 253 -11.12 18.53 54.30
CA ARG A 253 -12.41 17.95 53.90
C ARG A 253 -12.30 17.25 52.55
N VAL A 254 -11.70 17.89 51.54
CA VAL A 254 -11.50 17.27 50.23
C VAL A 254 -10.60 16.04 50.33
N ALA A 255 -9.52 16.10 51.10
CA ALA A 255 -8.64 14.94 51.33
C ALA A 255 -9.40 13.75 51.95
N ARG A 256 -10.30 14.01 52.92
CA ARG A 256 -11.14 12.96 53.52
C ARG A 256 -12.17 12.40 52.55
N ALA A 257 -12.81 13.26 51.74
CA ALA A 257 -13.78 12.84 50.73
C ALA A 257 -13.13 11.92 49.69
N ALA A 258 -11.96 12.29 49.15
CA ALA A 258 -11.20 11.47 48.21
C ALA A 258 -10.83 10.10 48.80
N ARG A 259 -10.31 10.08 50.05
CA ARG A 259 -9.93 8.83 50.73
C ARG A 259 -11.11 7.95 51.08
N ALA A 260 -12.26 8.53 51.41
CA ALA A 260 -13.51 7.78 51.63
C ALA A 260 -13.99 7.07 50.35
N GLY A 261 -13.73 7.68 49.18
CA GLY A 261 -13.93 7.08 47.87
C GLY A 261 -12.90 6.01 47.47
N GLY A 262 -11.87 5.76 48.30
CA GLY A 262 -10.80 4.79 48.00
C GLY A 262 -9.66 5.35 47.15
N HIS A 263 -9.62 6.67 46.93
CA HIS A 263 -8.62 7.35 46.11
C HIS A 263 -7.49 7.97 46.96
N GLN A 264 -6.30 8.07 46.39
CA GLN A 264 -5.18 8.78 47.01
C GLN A 264 -5.43 10.29 47.01
N ALA A 265 -5.13 10.99 48.12
CA ALA A 265 -5.18 12.44 48.20
C ALA A 265 -3.78 13.06 48.24
N CYS A 266 -3.51 14.03 47.37
CA CYS A 266 -2.26 14.82 47.38
C CYS A 266 -2.51 16.32 47.54
N LEU A 267 -1.58 16.98 48.21
CA LEU A 267 -1.50 18.45 48.28
C LEU A 267 -0.29 18.91 47.46
N ILE A 268 -0.49 19.83 46.53
CA ILE A 268 0.60 20.57 45.86
C ILE A 268 0.63 21.96 46.48
N SER A 269 1.77 22.35 47.05
CA SER A 269 1.89 23.60 47.78
C SER A 269 3.14 24.38 47.36
N PRO A 270 3.06 25.71 47.19
CA PRO A 270 4.24 26.57 47.04
C PRO A 270 5.21 26.43 48.21
N GLY A 271 6.51 26.64 47.94
CA GLY A 271 7.56 26.55 48.96
C GLY A 271 7.33 27.48 50.14
N GLU A 272 6.82 28.69 49.93
CA GLU A 272 6.56 29.64 51.03
C GLU A 272 5.21 29.43 51.74
N ALA A 273 4.41 28.46 51.30
CA ALA A 273 3.05 28.28 51.80
C ALA A 273 3.02 27.73 53.24
N PRO A 274 2.08 28.17 54.10
CA PRO A 274 1.99 27.68 55.49
C PRO A 274 1.42 26.26 55.61
N PHE A 275 0.78 25.70 54.58
CA PHE A 275 -0.02 24.48 54.69
C PHE A 275 0.79 23.23 55.03
N TRP A 276 1.99 23.08 54.46
CA TRP A 276 2.83 21.90 54.68
C TRP A 276 3.59 21.94 56.02
N HIS A 277 3.50 23.06 56.76
CA HIS A 277 3.92 23.16 58.16
C HIS A 277 2.83 22.75 59.16
N ASP A 278 1.56 22.72 58.75
CA ASP A 278 0.45 22.33 59.63
C ASP A 278 0.33 20.79 59.68
N ALA A 279 0.69 20.21 60.83
CA ALA A 279 0.63 18.77 61.06
C ALA A 279 -0.76 18.16 60.82
N THR A 280 -1.85 18.92 60.98
CA THR A 280 -3.21 18.45 60.72
C THR A 280 -3.51 18.33 59.23
N VAL A 281 -2.98 19.25 58.43
CA VAL A 281 -3.05 19.19 56.96
C VAL A 281 -2.18 18.04 56.45
N VAL A 282 -0.91 17.98 56.87
CA VAL A 282 0.03 16.91 56.48
C VAL A 282 -0.50 15.51 56.84
N ALA A 283 -1.22 15.37 57.96
CA ALA A 283 -1.85 14.12 58.35
C ALA A 283 -3.02 13.71 57.43
N ALA A 284 -3.75 14.68 56.86
CA ALA A 284 -4.93 14.43 56.04
C ALA A 284 -4.59 13.84 54.66
N PHE A 285 -3.50 14.29 54.04
CA PHE A 285 -3.06 13.89 52.70
C PHE A 285 -2.14 12.65 52.72
N ASP A 286 -2.18 11.85 51.66
CA ASP A 286 -1.28 10.70 51.45
C ASP A 286 0.08 11.14 50.89
N LYS A 287 0.11 12.22 50.10
CA LYS A 287 1.33 12.88 49.61
C LYS A 287 1.25 14.39 49.79
N VAL A 288 2.37 15.00 50.13
CA VAL A 288 2.54 16.46 50.20
C VAL A 288 3.69 16.81 49.27
N MET A 289 3.36 17.52 48.20
CA MET A 289 4.25 17.90 47.12
C MET A 289 4.57 19.38 47.26
N ILE A 290 5.85 19.70 47.49
CA ILE A 290 6.31 21.06 47.72
C ILE A 290 7.00 21.55 46.45
N GLN A 291 6.54 22.68 45.90
CA GLN A 291 7.22 23.36 44.81
C GLN A 291 8.53 23.95 45.33
N ALA A 292 9.65 23.40 44.87
CA ALA A 292 10.98 23.78 45.29
C ALA A 292 11.62 24.78 44.31
N PHE A 293 10.81 25.73 43.89
CA PHE A 293 11.17 26.90 43.08
C PHE A 293 10.25 28.05 43.47
N GLN A 294 10.65 29.26 43.10
CA GLN A 294 9.99 30.53 43.36
C GLN A 294 9.37 31.06 42.06
N ASP A 295 8.35 31.90 42.19
CA ASP A 295 7.78 32.65 41.07
C ASP A 295 7.79 34.15 41.39
N PRO A 296 8.98 34.78 41.40
CA PRO A 296 9.12 36.13 41.90
C PRO A 296 8.45 37.12 40.94
N TRP A 297 7.86 38.18 41.51
CA TRP A 297 7.24 39.25 40.73
C TRP A 297 8.30 40.06 39.98
N MET A 298 9.40 40.41 40.65
CA MET A 298 10.55 41.06 40.02
C MET A 298 11.62 40.05 39.60
N ALA A 299 12.46 40.42 38.64
CA ALA A 299 13.55 39.58 38.15
C ALA A 299 14.51 39.16 39.29
N ALA A 300 14.48 37.87 39.62
CA ALA A 300 15.31 37.24 40.65
C ALA A 300 15.52 35.76 40.31
N PRO A 301 16.56 35.10 40.87
CA PRO A 301 16.78 33.68 40.64
C PRO A 301 15.56 32.85 41.06
N LEU A 302 15.25 31.82 40.27
CA LEU A 302 14.03 31.03 40.42
C LEU A 302 14.13 29.96 41.51
N ALA A 303 15.33 29.51 41.84
CA ALA A 303 15.55 28.61 42.97
C ALA A 303 16.99 28.75 43.48
N PRO A 304 17.32 29.86 44.18
CA PRO A 304 18.63 30.05 44.78
C PRO A 304 19.01 28.83 45.64
N GLN A 305 20.26 28.37 45.51
CA GLN A 305 20.71 27.13 46.16
C GLN A 305 20.56 27.15 47.69
N ASP A 306 20.90 28.27 48.32
CA ASP A 306 20.79 28.47 49.77
C ASP A 306 19.33 28.43 50.27
N TRP A 307 18.43 29.06 49.51
CA TRP A 307 17.00 28.98 49.73
C TRP A 307 16.47 27.55 49.56
N PHE A 308 16.89 26.86 48.50
CA PHE A 308 16.47 25.48 48.24
C PHE A 308 16.92 24.54 49.36
N GLU A 309 18.17 24.66 49.82
CA GLU A 309 18.69 23.85 50.93
C GLU A 309 17.89 24.10 52.21
N THR A 310 17.59 25.37 52.51
CA THR A 310 16.76 25.76 53.66
C THR A 310 15.36 25.14 53.55
N LEU A 311 14.73 25.23 52.39
CA LEU A 311 13.41 24.65 52.12
C LEU A 311 13.44 23.12 52.25
N ALA A 312 14.43 22.45 51.67
CA ALA A 312 14.54 20.99 51.68
C ALA A 312 14.76 20.46 53.10
N HIS A 313 15.57 21.15 53.92
CA HIS A 313 15.72 20.84 55.34
C HIS A 313 14.41 21.03 56.12
N ALA A 314 13.70 22.13 55.89
CA ALA A 314 12.42 22.40 56.51
C ALA A 314 11.36 21.36 56.10
N ALA A 315 11.34 20.95 54.83
CA ALA A 315 10.42 19.95 54.28
C ALA A 315 10.60 18.59 54.97
N VAL A 316 11.84 18.12 55.14
CA VAL A 316 12.14 16.86 55.84
C VAL A 316 11.80 16.92 57.34
N ALA A 317 11.84 18.11 57.94
CA ALA A 317 11.45 18.32 59.32
C ALA A 317 9.92 18.36 59.52
N ALA A 318 9.18 18.91 58.55
CA ALA A 318 7.73 19.12 58.65
C ALA A 318 6.89 17.98 58.07
N VAL A 319 7.39 17.28 57.04
CA VAL A 319 6.63 16.26 56.29
C VAL A 319 7.33 14.90 56.40
N PRO A 320 6.61 13.81 56.78
CA PRO A 320 7.17 12.46 56.75
C PRO A 320 7.72 12.09 55.37
N ARG A 321 8.89 11.45 55.33
CA ARG A 321 9.63 11.15 54.08
C ARG A 321 8.83 10.32 53.08
N ASP A 322 7.96 9.43 53.56
CA ASP A 322 7.07 8.61 52.75
C ASP A 322 5.95 9.43 52.09
N LYS A 323 5.59 10.58 52.67
CA LYS A 323 4.60 11.53 52.13
C LYS A 323 5.21 12.63 51.27
N LEU A 324 6.47 13.01 51.53
CA LEU A 324 7.14 14.14 50.90
C LEU A 324 7.50 13.87 49.44
N VAL A 325 7.17 14.82 48.56
CA VAL A 325 7.66 14.94 47.18
C VAL A 325 8.18 16.36 46.99
N LEU A 326 9.40 16.52 46.44
CA LEU A 326 9.89 17.83 46.01
C LEU A 326 9.67 17.99 44.50
N LEU A 327 8.88 18.98 44.10
CA LEU A 327 8.66 19.35 42.70
C LEU A 327 9.72 20.36 42.30
N LEU A 328 10.70 19.93 41.50
CA LEU A 328 11.81 20.73 41.03
C LEU A 328 11.41 21.46 39.74
N GLY A 329 11.75 22.73 39.66
CA GLY A 329 11.51 23.54 38.47
C GLY A 329 12.54 23.26 37.37
N SER A 330 12.09 23.17 36.12
CA SER A 330 12.96 23.31 34.95
C SER A 330 12.20 24.12 33.91
N PHE A 331 12.40 25.44 33.95
CA PHE A 331 11.74 26.42 33.09
C PHE A 331 12.49 27.75 33.20
N ALA A 332 12.10 28.71 32.38
CA ALA A 332 12.63 30.07 32.38
C ALA A 332 11.52 31.09 32.65
N LYS A 333 11.89 32.28 33.11
CA LYS A 333 10.98 33.43 33.24
C LYS A 333 11.67 34.68 32.69
N ASP A 334 10.98 35.39 31.80
CA ASP A 334 11.47 36.60 31.12
C ASP A 334 10.80 37.86 31.67
N TRP A 335 11.59 38.79 32.20
CA TRP A 335 11.14 40.09 32.65
C TRP A 335 11.58 41.18 31.66
N GLN A 336 10.60 41.95 31.20
CA GLN A 336 10.82 43.16 30.45
C GLN A 336 10.93 44.36 31.42
N ALA A 337 11.92 45.23 31.25
CA ALA A 337 12.18 46.34 32.18
C ALA A 337 10.96 47.23 32.51
N ASP A 338 10.04 47.39 31.55
CA ASP A 338 8.83 48.22 31.67
C ASP A 338 7.56 47.44 32.08
N LYS A 339 7.68 46.12 32.33
CA LYS A 339 6.57 45.26 32.78
C LYS A 339 6.92 44.58 34.10
N PRO A 340 6.18 44.84 35.19
CA PRO A 340 6.52 44.33 36.51
C PRO A 340 6.20 42.85 36.71
N ASP A 341 5.54 42.18 35.75
CA ASP A 341 5.25 40.76 35.80
C ASP A 341 5.95 40.05 34.65
N GLY A 342 6.74 39.02 34.98
CA GLY A 342 7.54 38.28 34.01
C GLY A 342 6.75 37.13 33.38
N GLU A 343 7.09 36.78 32.15
CA GLU A 343 6.46 35.69 31.40
C GLU A 343 7.20 34.36 31.64
N ARG A 344 6.50 33.29 32.03
CA ARG A 344 7.11 31.96 32.11
C ARG A 344 7.23 31.35 30.71
N ILE A 345 8.45 30.98 30.33
CA ILE A 345 8.80 30.43 29.02
C ILE A 345 9.56 29.11 29.15
N ALA A 346 9.57 28.29 28.10
CA ALA A 346 10.34 27.05 28.09
C ALA A 346 11.85 27.33 28.06
N PHE A 347 12.66 26.42 28.59
CA PHE A 347 14.12 26.48 28.47
C PHE A 347 14.56 26.61 27.00
N ALA A 348 13.94 25.82 26.11
CA ALA A 348 14.18 25.89 24.67
C ALA A 348 13.97 27.30 24.10
N GLU A 349 12.91 27.98 24.55
CA GLU A 349 12.59 29.34 24.11
C GLU A 349 13.60 30.37 24.64
N ALA A 350 14.05 30.24 25.89
CA ALA A 350 15.12 31.07 26.43
C ALA A 350 16.42 30.92 25.61
N MET A 351 16.76 29.70 25.19
CA MET A 351 17.92 29.45 24.33
C MET A 351 17.76 30.03 22.93
N VAL A 352 16.55 29.98 22.36
CA VAL A 352 16.22 30.65 21.08
C VAL A 352 16.40 32.16 21.20
N ARG A 353 15.79 32.80 22.20
CA ARG A 353 15.91 34.25 22.44
C ARG A 353 17.38 34.64 22.64
N ALA A 354 18.15 33.86 23.42
CA ALA A 354 19.59 34.07 23.60
C ALA A 354 20.35 34.04 22.26
N ALA A 355 20.09 33.03 21.44
CA ALA A 355 20.80 32.84 20.19
C ALA A 355 20.42 33.92 19.15
N MET A 356 19.16 34.33 19.06
CA MET A 356 18.69 35.38 18.14
C MET A 356 19.33 36.74 18.46
N HIS A 357 19.42 37.08 19.73
CA HIS A 357 19.96 38.36 20.18
C HIS A 357 21.47 38.32 20.49
N SER A 358 22.16 37.22 20.16
CA SER A 358 23.59 37.00 20.46
C SER A 358 23.95 37.21 21.94
N ALA A 359 22.97 36.97 22.82
CA ALA A 359 23.14 37.06 24.26
C ALA A 359 23.75 35.76 24.80
N ARG A 360 24.37 35.83 25.97
CA ARG A 360 25.07 34.69 26.59
C ARG A 360 24.49 34.43 27.96
N PRO A 361 24.02 33.21 28.23
CA PRO A 361 23.71 32.81 29.59
C PRO A 361 24.95 32.93 30.47
N ALA A 362 24.73 33.38 31.70
CA ALA A 362 25.73 33.53 32.72
C ALA A 362 25.28 32.78 33.98
N PHE A 363 26.12 31.83 34.41
CA PHE A 363 25.92 31.09 35.65
C PHE A 363 26.23 31.99 36.84
N ASP A 364 25.23 32.26 37.66
CA ASP A 364 25.37 33.08 38.86
C ASP A 364 25.93 32.24 40.01
N ALA A 365 27.13 32.59 40.48
CA ALA A 365 27.85 31.79 41.47
C ALA A 365 27.23 31.82 42.88
N ASP A 366 26.38 32.82 43.18
CA ASP A 366 25.73 32.97 44.48
C ASP A 366 24.45 32.11 44.55
N SER A 367 23.62 32.17 43.51
CA SER A 367 22.35 31.42 43.45
C SER A 367 22.48 30.02 42.84
N LEU A 368 23.54 29.75 42.07
CA LEU A 368 23.71 28.56 41.21
C LEU A 368 22.54 28.37 40.23
N ASN A 369 22.00 29.46 39.72
CA ASN A 369 21.03 29.50 38.63
C ASN A 369 21.60 30.32 37.47
N ASP A 370 21.10 30.13 36.27
CA ASP A 370 21.52 30.92 35.11
C ASP A 370 20.62 32.12 34.87
N ALA A 371 21.25 33.20 34.39
CA ALA A 371 20.59 34.40 33.92
C ALA A 371 21.04 34.77 32.50
N LEU A 372 20.18 35.48 31.79
CA LEU A 372 20.44 36.01 30.45
C LEU A 372 19.90 37.43 30.36
N ASP A 373 20.68 38.34 29.77
CA ASP A 373 20.22 39.69 29.43
C ASP A 373 20.30 39.92 27.93
N TYR A 374 19.26 40.53 27.36
CA TYR A 374 19.26 40.96 25.96
C TYR A 374 18.40 42.20 25.74
N THR A 375 18.58 42.81 24.56
CA THR A 375 17.71 43.90 24.08
C THR A 375 17.01 43.43 22.83
N ASP A 376 15.68 43.53 22.82
CA ASP A 376 14.86 43.10 21.70
C ASP A 376 14.92 44.10 20.51
N ASP A 377 14.30 43.74 19.40
CA ASP A 377 14.24 44.59 18.20
C ASP A 377 13.47 45.90 18.39
N SER A 378 12.65 46.00 19.45
CA SER A 378 11.91 47.21 19.83
C SER A 378 12.74 48.16 20.71
N GLY A 379 13.90 47.71 21.20
CA GLY A 379 14.77 48.44 22.10
C GLY A 379 14.46 48.20 23.58
N ALA A 380 13.56 47.29 23.92
CA ALA A 380 13.25 46.93 25.30
C ALA A 380 14.34 46.02 25.88
N THR A 381 14.68 46.22 27.15
CA THR A 381 15.66 45.37 27.85
C THR A 381 14.93 44.24 28.58
N HIS A 382 15.47 43.04 28.42
CA HIS A 382 14.95 41.81 28.98
C HIS A 382 16.00 41.17 29.90
N ARG A 383 15.53 40.60 31.01
CA ARG A 383 16.30 39.71 31.88
C ARG A 383 15.54 38.42 32.05
N ILE A 384 16.18 37.31 31.72
CA ILE A 384 15.65 35.95 31.93
C ILE A 384 16.43 35.30 33.06
N TRP A 385 15.72 34.70 34.01
CA TRP A 385 16.29 33.69 34.91
C TRP A 385 15.73 32.33 34.54
N PHE A 386 16.55 31.29 34.60
CA PHE A 386 16.10 29.95 34.23
C PHE A 386 16.75 28.84 35.04
N LEU A 387 16.03 27.72 35.10
CA LEU A 387 16.43 26.48 35.75
C LEU A 387 16.66 25.42 34.68
N ASP A 388 17.88 24.96 34.57
CA ASP A 388 18.36 24.00 33.59
C ASP A 388 18.88 22.71 34.25
N ALA A 389 19.52 21.84 33.47
CA ALA A 389 20.08 20.59 33.98
C ALA A 389 21.14 20.78 35.08
N ALA A 390 21.87 21.90 35.14
CA ALA A 390 22.86 22.14 36.17
C ALA A 390 22.20 22.46 37.52
N SER A 391 21.23 23.39 37.52
CA SER A 391 20.44 23.69 38.72
C SER A 391 19.67 22.46 39.22
N PHE A 392 19.08 21.68 38.30
CA PHE A 392 18.38 20.44 38.62
C PHE A 392 19.32 19.38 39.20
N PHE A 393 20.54 19.23 38.67
CA PHE A 393 21.57 18.34 39.23
C PHE A 393 21.93 18.73 40.67
N ASN A 394 22.08 20.03 40.95
CA ASN A 394 22.40 20.52 42.29
C ASN A 394 21.28 20.22 43.30
N GLN A 395 20.04 20.54 42.92
CA GLN A 395 18.86 20.29 43.76
C GLN A 395 18.65 18.80 44.03
N THR A 396 18.76 17.95 43.01
CA THR A 396 18.65 16.50 43.17
C THR A 396 19.76 15.91 44.02
N THR A 397 20.99 16.42 43.90
CA THR A 397 22.13 16.00 44.74
C THR A 397 21.87 16.28 46.22
N VAL A 398 21.37 17.47 46.55
CA VAL A 398 20.99 17.82 47.93
C VAL A 398 19.81 16.98 48.42
N ALA A 399 18.74 16.84 47.62
CA ALA A 399 17.57 16.05 47.98
C ALA A 399 17.93 14.60 48.31
N LYS A 400 18.82 13.97 47.51
CA LYS A 400 19.34 12.62 47.75
C LYS A 400 20.14 12.52 49.05
N ARG A 401 21.00 13.50 49.37
CA ARG A 401 21.75 13.54 50.64
C ARG A 401 20.84 13.64 51.84
N LEU A 402 19.75 14.40 51.70
CA LEU A 402 18.72 14.50 52.71
C LEU A 402 17.84 13.25 52.78
N GLY A 403 18.01 12.26 51.89
CA GLY A 403 17.25 11.00 51.83
C GLY A 403 15.82 11.18 51.32
N ILE A 404 15.58 12.18 50.48
CA ILE A 404 14.32 12.40 49.76
C ILE A 404 14.39 11.59 48.47
N THR A 405 13.49 10.62 48.32
CA THR A 405 13.48 9.68 47.18
C THR A 405 12.32 9.90 46.20
N ASN A 406 11.32 10.71 46.58
CA ASN A 406 10.26 11.13 45.67
C ASN A 406 10.57 12.54 45.15
N LEU A 407 10.80 12.64 43.85
CA LEU A 407 11.07 13.90 43.16
C LEU A 407 9.99 14.12 42.10
N GLY A 408 9.79 15.35 41.68
CA GLY A 408 8.97 15.64 40.53
C GLY A 408 9.52 16.74 39.64
N VAL A 409 9.08 16.73 38.39
CA VAL A 409 9.44 17.69 37.34
C VAL A 409 8.29 18.65 37.13
N TRP A 410 8.57 19.94 37.27
CA TRP A 410 7.64 21.04 37.05
C TRP A 410 8.22 22.01 36.00
N SER A 411 7.71 22.09 34.77
CA SER A 411 6.61 21.32 34.16
C SER A 411 7.07 20.69 32.85
N LEU A 412 6.40 19.61 32.44
CA LEU A 412 6.67 18.97 31.17
C LEU A 412 6.53 19.96 30.00
N GLY A 413 7.38 19.84 28.98
CA GLY A 413 7.45 20.75 27.84
C GLY A 413 8.19 22.08 28.11
N TYR A 414 8.57 22.37 29.36
CA TYR A 414 9.31 23.59 29.71
C TYR A 414 10.77 23.30 30.07
N GLU A 415 11.08 22.04 30.33
CA GLU A 415 12.34 21.60 30.88
C GLU A 415 13.50 21.72 29.91
N ASP A 416 14.68 21.75 30.50
CA ASP A 416 15.90 21.34 29.83
C ASP A 416 15.83 19.82 29.56
N PRO A 417 15.94 19.36 28.30
CA PRO A 417 15.79 17.95 27.96
C PRO A 417 16.81 17.03 28.64
N ASP A 418 17.95 17.59 29.08
CA ASP A 418 19.01 16.81 29.73
C ASP A 418 18.69 16.44 31.19
N ILE A 419 17.57 16.91 31.76
CA ILE A 419 17.11 16.43 33.08
C ILE A 419 16.64 14.97 33.04
N TRP A 420 16.15 14.49 31.89
CA TRP A 420 15.60 13.13 31.81
C TRP A 420 16.68 12.04 31.95
N PRO A 421 17.87 12.18 31.33
CA PRO A 421 19.04 11.35 31.67
C PRO A 421 19.40 11.36 33.16
N LEU A 422 19.32 12.50 33.86
CA LEU A 422 19.60 12.60 35.32
C LEU A 422 18.69 11.67 36.13
N LEU A 423 17.42 11.59 35.74
CA LEU A 423 16.40 10.78 36.42
C LEU A 423 16.48 9.30 36.06
N ARG A 424 16.98 8.96 34.86
CA ARG A 424 17.06 7.58 34.34
C ARG A 424 18.37 6.84 34.67
N ALA A 425 19.47 7.55 34.88
CA ALA A 425 20.79 6.95 34.99
C ALA A 425 21.12 6.38 36.38
N PRO A 426 21.98 5.35 36.47
CA PRO A 426 22.53 4.88 37.74
C PRO A 426 23.43 5.95 38.39
N ASP A 427 23.31 6.11 39.70
CA ASP A 427 24.07 7.08 40.50
C ASP A 427 25.51 6.56 40.77
N PRO A 428 26.59 7.33 40.48
CA PRO A 428 26.62 8.70 39.95
C PRO A 428 26.66 8.80 38.42
N LEU A 429 25.92 9.76 37.85
CA LEU A 429 25.98 10.11 36.44
C LEU A 429 27.27 10.92 36.14
N PRO A 430 28.00 10.61 35.05
CA PRO A 430 29.10 11.46 34.61
C PRO A 430 28.60 12.80 34.08
N LEU A 431 29.17 13.93 34.53
CA LEU A 431 28.82 15.28 34.04
C LEU A 431 28.87 15.43 32.52
N SER A 432 29.74 14.67 31.84
CA SER A 432 29.85 14.70 30.37
C SER A 432 28.56 14.29 29.67
N ALA A 433 27.64 13.62 30.36
CA ALA A 433 26.31 13.28 29.83
C ALA A 433 25.38 14.50 29.73
N LEU A 434 25.67 15.60 30.43
CA LEU A 434 24.91 16.85 30.40
C LEU A 434 25.54 17.91 29.49
N ALA A 435 26.67 17.59 28.85
CA ALA A 435 27.40 18.54 28.01
C ALA A 435 26.67 18.88 26.69
N PRO A 436 26.17 17.91 25.88
CA PRO A 436 25.40 18.22 24.66
C PRO A 436 23.96 18.59 25.01
N ILE A 437 23.40 19.58 24.31
CA ILE A 437 22.01 20.03 24.52
C ILE A 437 21.22 19.87 23.22
N ASP A 438 20.15 19.07 23.25
CA ASP A 438 19.30 18.78 22.08
C ASP A 438 17.85 19.22 22.28
N LEU A 439 17.40 20.22 21.53
CA LEU A 439 16.05 20.78 21.59
C LEU A 439 15.07 20.13 20.60
N ALA A 440 15.24 18.84 20.28
CA ALA A 440 14.33 18.09 19.40
C ALA A 440 12.86 18.03 19.89
N ASP A 441 12.64 18.27 21.19
CA ASP A 441 11.34 18.42 21.86
C ASP A 441 10.60 19.72 21.61
N TYR A 442 11.20 20.62 20.85
CA TYR A 442 10.66 21.94 20.65
C TYR A 442 10.78 22.37 19.18
N VAL A 443 9.70 22.98 18.68
CA VAL A 443 9.69 23.68 17.40
C VAL A 443 9.35 25.14 17.68
N GLY A 444 10.26 26.03 17.31
CA GLY A 444 10.06 27.48 17.43
C GLY A 444 9.15 28.00 16.33
N TYR A 445 8.37 29.02 16.64
CA TYR A 445 7.52 29.73 15.68
C TYR A 445 7.78 31.23 15.73
N GLU A 446 7.85 31.84 14.56
CA GLU A 446 7.97 33.30 14.41
C GLU A 446 6.92 33.83 13.45
N GLY A 447 6.45 35.06 13.68
CA GLY A 447 5.43 35.68 12.84
C GLY A 447 4.03 35.11 13.07
N GLY A 448 3.16 35.19 12.06
CA GLY A 448 1.79 34.70 12.14
C GLY A 448 1.10 34.60 10.78
N GLY A 449 0.09 33.75 10.70
CA GLY A 449 -0.64 33.42 9.46
C GLY A 449 -0.46 31.96 9.07
N SER A 450 -1.08 31.58 7.95
CA SER A 450 -1.22 30.16 7.56
C SER A 450 -0.08 29.66 6.67
N PHE A 451 0.78 30.53 6.13
CA PHE A 451 1.91 30.11 5.29
C PHE A 451 3.13 29.86 6.16
N GLN A 452 3.81 28.75 5.91
CA GLN A 452 4.88 28.24 6.75
C GLN A 452 6.12 27.95 5.91
N VAL A 453 7.28 28.43 6.37
CA VAL A 453 8.59 28.10 5.80
C VAL A 453 9.61 27.84 6.90
N LEU A 454 10.62 27.04 6.58
CA LEU A 454 11.72 26.80 7.50
C LEU A 454 12.57 28.08 7.65
N ALA A 455 12.58 28.70 8.82
CA ALA A 455 13.49 29.80 9.13
C ALA A 455 14.89 29.25 9.46
N GLN A 456 14.95 28.30 10.39
CA GLN A 456 16.17 27.74 10.94
C GLN A 456 16.09 26.21 11.07
N SER A 457 17.23 25.54 10.85
CA SER A 457 17.41 24.12 11.13
C SER A 457 17.99 23.88 12.51
N ILE A 458 17.67 22.72 13.08
CA ILE A 458 18.20 22.29 14.37
C ILE A 458 19.73 22.32 14.43
N ARG A 459 20.27 22.75 15.56
CA ARG A 459 21.70 22.70 15.88
C ARG A 459 21.87 22.31 17.34
N GLU A 460 22.62 21.23 17.56
CA GLU A 460 23.01 20.77 18.90
C GLU A 460 23.84 21.84 19.61
N GLY A 461 23.47 22.14 20.86
CA GLY A 461 24.17 23.00 21.78
C GLY A 461 25.25 22.26 22.56
N HIS A 462 26.09 23.00 23.26
CA HIS A 462 27.10 22.41 24.12
C HIS A 462 27.44 23.34 25.29
N ARG A 463 27.45 22.79 26.50
CA ARG A 463 27.87 23.45 27.74
C ARG A 463 29.08 22.76 28.37
N ASP A 464 29.84 23.53 29.14
CA ASP A 464 30.96 23.07 29.96
C ASP A 464 30.56 23.22 31.43
N LEU A 465 30.78 22.17 32.23
CA LEU A 465 30.31 22.08 33.62
C LEU A 465 31.48 21.76 34.55
N GLY A 466 31.55 22.47 35.69
CA GLY A 466 32.55 22.25 36.73
C GLY A 466 31.92 21.88 38.07
N LEU A 467 32.44 20.86 38.75
CA LEU A 467 32.04 20.49 40.11
C LEU A 467 32.93 21.15 41.15
N ASP A 468 32.31 21.61 42.23
CA ASP A 468 33.00 21.85 43.48
C ASP A 468 33.34 20.49 44.14
N PRO A 469 34.62 20.19 44.39
CA PRO A 469 35.04 18.91 44.96
C PRO A 469 34.62 18.72 46.43
N CYS A 470 34.31 19.81 47.15
CA CYS A 470 33.87 19.79 48.54
C CYS A 470 32.36 19.57 48.65
N THR A 471 31.58 20.34 47.88
CA THR A 471 30.11 20.26 47.96
C THR A 471 29.55 19.25 46.98
N GLY A 472 30.29 18.79 45.98
CA GLY A 472 29.80 17.92 44.91
C GLY A 472 28.69 18.54 44.06
N LEU A 473 28.49 19.86 44.15
CA LEU A 473 27.56 20.64 43.35
C LEU A 473 28.29 21.20 42.13
N ILE A 474 27.57 21.41 41.04
CA ILE A 474 28.02 22.21 39.91
C ILE A 474 28.20 23.65 40.39
N SER A 475 29.43 24.15 40.29
CA SER A 475 29.84 25.49 40.71
C SER A 475 30.18 26.41 39.53
N HIS A 476 30.20 25.85 38.32
CA HIS A 476 30.45 26.59 37.09
C HIS A 476 29.72 25.96 35.91
N GLU A 477 29.10 26.80 35.10
CA GLU A 477 28.57 26.45 33.79
C GLU A 477 28.93 27.50 32.76
N SER A 478 29.28 27.04 31.55
CA SER A 478 29.51 27.92 30.40
C SER A 478 28.96 27.30 29.13
N TYR A 479 28.05 28.02 28.48
CA TYR A 479 27.50 27.63 27.18
C TYR A 479 28.52 27.91 26.07
N LEU A 480 29.27 26.88 25.67
CA LEU A 480 30.23 26.95 24.56
C LEU A 480 29.52 27.17 23.21
N ARG A 481 28.30 26.65 23.08
CA ARG A 481 27.45 26.80 21.90
C ARG A 481 25.98 26.73 22.29
N LEU A 482 25.19 27.71 21.88
CA LEU A 482 23.74 27.69 22.11
C LEU A 482 23.04 26.69 21.18
N PRO A 483 22.14 25.84 21.73
CA PRO A 483 21.30 24.97 20.92
C PRO A 483 20.24 25.81 20.19
N THR A 484 19.84 25.37 19.00
CA THR A 484 18.68 25.95 18.29
C THR A 484 17.75 24.83 17.81
N PRO A 485 16.42 24.95 18.00
CA PRO A 485 15.44 24.01 17.47
C PRO A 485 15.23 24.22 15.96
N TYR A 486 14.31 23.46 15.36
CA TYR A 486 13.69 23.91 14.12
C TYR A 486 12.83 25.13 14.40
N THR A 487 12.96 26.17 13.59
CA THR A 487 12.11 27.37 13.68
C THR A 487 11.34 27.53 12.39
N ILE A 488 10.02 27.67 12.51
CA ILE A 488 9.08 27.86 11.40
C ILE A 488 8.64 29.32 11.38
N GLU A 489 8.89 30.01 10.27
CA GLU A 489 8.37 31.35 10.02
C GLU A 489 6.96 31.24 9.44
N ARG A 490 6.01 31.91 10.10
CA ARG A 490 4.61 32.04 9.71
C ARG A 490 4.34 33.44 9.15
N PHE A 491 3.66 33.50 8.01
CA PHE A 491 3.27 34.76 7.38
C PHE A 491 1.92 34.64 6.65
N GLY A 492 1.45 35.76 6.09
CA GLY A 492 0.16 35.84 5.39
C GLY A 492 -1.04 36.11 6.31
N LYS A 493 -0.81 36.65 7.51
CA LYS A 493 -1.88 37.18 8.37
C LYS A 493 -2.46 38.46 7.75
N THR A 494 -3.76 38.46 7.45
CA THR A 494 -4.43 39.58 6.77
C THR A 494 -5.42 40.35 7.65
N GLN A 495 -6.16 41.28 7.05
CA GLN A 495 -7.17 42.09 7.74
C GLN A 495 -8.27 41.19 8.37
N PRO A 496 -8.83 41.58 9.52
CA PRO A 496 -9.95 40.88 10.14
C PRO A 496 -11.08 40.64 9.13
N LYS A 497 -11.69 39.45 9.19
CA LYS A 497 -12.79 39.00 8.32
C LYS A 497 -12.45 38.73 6.85
N THR A 498 -11.18 38.44 6.55
CA THR A 498 -10.76 37.94 5.23
C THR A 498 -10.55 36.42 5.32
N LEU A 499 -11.11 35.64 4.39
CA LEU A 499 -11.06 34.17 4.42
C LEU A 499 -10.63 33.58 3.07
N ALA A 500 -9.76 32.58 3.10
CA ALA A 500 -9.51 31.70 1.97
C ALA A 500 -10.10 30.31 2.22
N LEU A 501 -10.85 29.81 1.24
CA LEU A 501 -11.44 28.48 1.28
C LEU A 501 -10.55 27.50 0.54
N THR A 502 -10.22 26.38 1.17
CA THR A 502 -9.33 25.35 0.61
C THR A 502 -9.94 23.97 0.68
N PHE A 503 -9.59 23.11 -0.27
CA PHE A 503 -10.11 21.74 -0.39
C PHE A 503 -8.99 20.71 -0.51
N ASP A 504 -9.03 19.66 0.31
CA ASP A 504 -8.04 18.59 0.34
C ASP A 504 -8.59 17.26 -0.18
N ASP A 505 -7.68 16.34 -0.51
CA ASP A 505 -7.85 14.98 -1.02
C ASP A 505 -8.20 14.80 -2.50
N GLY A 506 -8.72 15.84 -3.15
CA GLY A 506 -9.21 15.79 -4.52
C GLY A 506 -8.17 15.48 -5.61
N PRO A 507 -8.62 15.39 -6.88
CA PRO A 507 -10.00 15.52 -7.32
C PRO A 507 -10.79 14.19 -7.28
N ASP A 508 -12.02 14.25 -6.79
CA ASP A 508 -13.03 13.19 -6.92
C ASP A 508 -13.87 13.38 -8.20
N PRO A 509 -14.18 12.32 -8.97
CA PRO A 509 -14.95 12.43 -10.21
C PRO A 509 -16.41 12.88 -10.04
N VAL A 510 -16.97 12.81 -8.83
CA VAL A 510 -18.37 13.13 -8.53
C VAL A 510 -18.50 14.41 -7.71
N PHE A 511 -17.68 14.59 -6.68
CA PHE A 511 -17.85 15.68 -5.71
C PHE A 511 -17.12 16.96 -6.09
N THR A 512 -15.85 16.89 -6.51
CA THR A 512 -15.07 18.07 -6.95
C THR A 512 -15.81 18.90 -8.03
N PRO A 513 -16.44 18.31 -9.08
CA PRO A 513 -17.21 19.08 -10.05
C PRO A 513 -18.39 19.85 -9.45
N LYS A 514 -19.08 19.26 -8.46
CA LYS A 514 -20.23 19.90 -7.80
C LYS A 514 -19.78 21.05 -6.89
N ILE A 515 -18.64 20.89 -6.23
CA ILE A 515 -18.02 21.96 -5.45
C ILE A 515 -17.63 23.12 -6.37
N LEU A 516 -16.97 22.84 -7.50
CA LEU A 516 -16.66 23.86 -8.51
C LEU A 516 -17.90 24.57 -9.04
N ASP A 517 -19.00 23.84 -9.29
CA ASP A 517 -20.27 24.46 -9.72
C ASP A 517 -20.82 25.44 -8.68
N VAL A 518 -20.70 25.11 -7.39
CA VAL A 518 -21.09 26.02 -6.28
C VAL A 518 -20.15 27.23 -6.23
N LEU A 519 -18.84 27.02 -6.20
CA LEU A 519 -17.85 28.12 -6.13
C LEU A 519 -17.99 29.10 -7.29
N LYS A 520 -18.21 28.58 -8.50
CA LYS A 520 -18.44 29.38 -9.71
C LYS A 520 -19.74 30.18 -9.64
N ARG A 521 -20.82 29.58 -9.12
CA ARG A 521 -22.11 30.27 -8.94
C ARG A 521 -22.01 31.38 -7.89
N GLU A 522 -21.32 31.10 -6.79
CA GLU A 522 -21.15 32.07 -5.69
C GLU A 522 -20.02 33.07 -5.93
N ASN A 523 -19.25 32.92 -7.01
CA ASN A 523 -18.06 33.71 -7.33
C ASN A 523 -17.05 33.76 -6.18
N VAL A 524 -16.69 32.58 -5.66
CA VAL A 524 -15.74 32.41 -4.55
C VAL A 524 -14.45 31.79 -5.09
N PRO A 525 -13.28 32.46 -4.91
CA PRO A 525 -11.99 31.83 -5.17
C PRO A 525 -11.66 30.80 -4.08
N ALA A 526 -10.94 29.76 -4.46
CA ALA A 526 -10.52 28.66 -3.61
C ALA A 526 -9.21 28.03 -4.11
N ALA A 527 -8.56 27.28 -3.23
CA ALA A 527 -7.41 26.45 -3.57
C ALA A 527 -7.70 24.97 -3.32
N PHE A 528 -7.17 24.10 -4.18
CA PHE A 528 -7.34 22.65 -4.09
C PHE A 528 -5.98 21.98 -3.89
N PHE A 529 -5.75 21.37 -2.73
CA PHE A 529 -4.57 20.56 -2.47
C PHE A 529 -4.85 19.12 -2.91
N MET A 530 -4.32 18.78 -4.08
CA MET A 530 -4.70 17.55 -4.78
C MET A 530 -3.71 16.40 -4.54
N VAL A 531 -4.25 15.20 -4.49
CA VAL A 531 -3.49 13.96 -4.45
C VAL A 531 -3.14 13.51 -5.88
N GLY A 532 -1.86 13.31 -6.17
CA GLY A 532 -1.37 12.98 -7.52
C GLY A 532 -2.03 11.74 -8.15
N SER A 533 -2.31 10.71 -7.37
CA SER A 533 -3.01 9.51 -7.84
C SER A 533 -4.48 9.77 -8.20
N ASN A 534 -5.14 10.75 -7.58
CA ASN A 534 -6.48 11.20 -7.93
C ASN A 534 -6.45 12.08 -9.19
N MET A 535 -5.43 12.94 -9.33
CA MET A 535 -5.20 13.71 -10.55
C MET A 535 -5.05 12.81 -11.79
N LEU A 536 -4.36 11.66 -11.65
CA LEU A 536 -4.25 10.66 -12.72
C LEU A 536 -5.59 10.02 -13.11
N ARG A 537 -6.51 9.86 -12.17
CA ARG A 537 -7.83 9.26 -12.41
C ARG A 537 -8.79 10.27 -13.04
N ALA A 538 -8.67 11.55 -12.69
CA ALA A 538 -9.57 12.61 -13.15
C ALA A 538 -8.83 13.81 -13.78
N PRO A 539 -8.02 13.62 -14.84
CA PRO A 539 -7.19 14.68 -15.41
C PRO A 539 -8.00 15.85 -15.96
N GLY A 540 -9.21 15.59 -16.49
CA GLY A 540 -10.10 16.65 -16.98
C GLY A 540 -10.64 17.56 -15.88
N ILE A 541 -10.75 17.09 -14.64
CA ILE A 541 -11.18 17.91 -13.50
C ILE A 541 -10.04 18.82 -13.06
N VAL A 542 -8.80 18.32 -13.01
CA VAL A 542 -7.62 19.15 -12.72
C VAL A 542 -7.54 20.34 -13.69
N GLN A 543 -7.71 20.08 -15.00
CA GLN A 543 -7.75 21.14 -16.00
C GLN A 543 -8.88 22.14 -15.73
N ARG A 544 -10.08 21.65 -15.42
CA ARG A 544 -11.24 22.49 -15.10
C ARG A 544 -10.97 23.40 -13.88
N VAL A 545 -10.38 22.88 -12.81
CA VAL A 545 -10.02 23.66 -11.62
C VAL A 545 -9.13 24.85 -12.01
N VAL A 546 -8.10 24.60 -12.82
CA VAL A 546 -7.19 25.65 -13.29
C VAL A 546 -7.86 26.64 -14.25
N ASP A 547 -8.65 26.15 -15.20
CA ASP A 547 -9.36 26.97 -16.20
C ASP A 547 -10.44 27.87 -15.56
N GLU A 548 -11.06 27.42 -14.47
CA GLU A 548 -12.04 28.20 -13.69
C GLU A 548 -11.38 29.18 -12.71
N GLY A 549 -10.05 29.33 -12.74
CA GLY A 549 -9.32 30.35 -11.99
C GLY A 549 -8.85 29.92 -10.60
N GLN A 550 -9.14 28.68 -10.19
CA GLN A 550 -8.82 28.18 -8.85
C GLN A 550 -7.33 27.83 -8.71
N GLU A 551 -6.80 27.90 -7.50
CA GLU A 551 -5.41 27.55 -7.22
C GLU A 551 -5.26 26.05 -6.93
N VAL A 552 -4.09 25.48 -7.24
CA VAL A 552 -3.81 24.05 -7.00
C VAL A 552 -2.53 23.92 -6.22
N GLY A 553 -2.56 23.16 -5.13
CA GLY A 553 -1.42 22.77 -4.33
C GLY A 553 -1.20 21.26 -4.35
N SER A 554 -0.03 20.83 -3.89
CA SER A 554 0.31 19.41 -3.73
C SER A 554 -0.14 18.90 -2.37
N HIS A 555 -0.84 17.76 -2.36
CA HIS A 555 -1.17 16.98 -1.16
C HIS A 555 -0.55 15.58 -1.22
N THR A 556 0.69 15.50 -1.73
CA THR A 556 1.44 14.29 -2.07
C THR A 556 0.86 13.47 -3.22
N PHE A 557 1.59 12.46 -3.70
CA PHE A 557 1.14 11.61 -4.80
C PHE A 557 0.16 10.53 -4.34
N PHE A 558 0.39 9.93 -3.17
CA PHE A 558 -0.36 8.78 -2.67
C PHE A 558 -1.14 9.04 -1.36
N HIS A 559 -1.14 10.28 -0.85
CA HIS A 559 -1.73 10.60 0.46
C HIS A 559 -1.02 9.87 1.62
N ASP A 560 0.30 9.73 1.49
CA ASP A 560 1.16 9.12 2.51
C ASP A 560 1.52 10.16 3.58
N GLN A 561 1.70 9.73 4.84
CA GLN A 561 2.29 10.56 5.91
C GLN A 561 3.71 10.97 5.54
N PHE A 562 3.89 12.23 5.15
CA PHE A 562 5.06 12.70 4.42
C PHE A 562 6.35 12.64 5.27
N GLU A 563 6.24 12.95 6.55
CA GLU A 563 7.29 12.91 7.56
C GLU A 563 7.91 11.53 7.76
N ARG A 564 7.12 10.47 7.55
CA ARG A 564 7.56 9.06 7.64
C ARG A 564 8.27 8.55 6.39
N LEU A 565 8.23 9.30 5.29
CA LEU A 565 8.88 8.91 4.05
C LEU A 565 10.39 9.19 4.10
N PRO A 566 11.23 8.32 3.50
CA PRO A 566 12.63 8.64 3.28
C PRO A 566 12.81 9.86 2.36
N ASP A 567 13.87 10.64 2.54
CA ASP A 567 14.13 11.89 1.81
C ASP A 567 14.05 11.74 0.27
N LEU A 568 14.57 10.64 -0.26
CA LEU A 568 14.49 10.36 -1.70
C LEU A 568 13.04 10.19 -2.16
N ARG A 569 12.21 9.53 -1.34
CA ARG A 569 10.80 9.31 -1.64
C ARG A 569 10.02 10.61 -1.53
N GLN A 570 10.27 11.44 -0.51
CA GLN A 570 9.67 12.77 -0.39
C GLN A 570 9.94 13.62 -1.64
N ARG A 571 11.19 13.66 -2.12
CA ARG A 571 11.55 14.39 -3.36
C ARG A 571 10.84 13.84 -4.59
N LEU A 572 10.84 12.52 -4.77
CA LEU A 572 10.19 11.88 -5.92
C LEU A 572 8.68 12.11 -5.92
N ASP A 573 8.06 12.18 -4.74
CA ASP A 573 6.63 12.43 -4.58
C ASP A 573 6.26 13.85 -5.02
N LEU A 574 6.93 14.87 -4.46
CA LEU A 574 6.78 16.27 -4.87
C LEU A 574 6.99 16.45 -6.37
N ASN A 575 8.07 15.87 -6.88
CA ASN A 575 8.42 15.93 -8.30
C ASN A 575 7.36 15.26 -9.17
N ALA A 576 6.79 14.12 -8.75
CA ALA A 576 5.76 13.44 -9.51
C ALA A 576 4.47 14.26 -9.60
N VAL A 577 4.05 14.91 -8.51
CA VAL A 577 2.90 15.83 -8.51
C VAL A 577 3.17 17.03 -9.40
N GLN A 578 4.34 17.66 -9.28
CA GLN A 578 4.74 18.80 -10.12
C GLN A 578 4.69 18.45 -11.61
N ARG A 579 5.35 17.36 -12.00
CA ARG A 579 5.40 16.89 -13.40
C ARG A 579 4.02 16.53 -13.92
N LEU A 580 3.17 15.92 -13.08
CA LEU A 580 1.81 15.60 -13.45
C LEU A 580 0.96 16.87 -13.65
N LEU A 581 1.04 17.83 -12.73
CA LEU A 581 0.28 19.09 -12.83
C LEU A 581 0.68 19.86 -14.09
N VAL A 582 1.97 19.96 -14.38
CA VAL A 582 2.50 20.58 -15.61
C VAL A 582 2.04 19.83 -16.86
N ALA A 583 2.12 18.50 -16.86
CA ALA A 583 1.69 17.68 -17.99
C ALA A 583 0.19 17.77 -18.28
N LEU A 584 -0.62 18.06 -17.26
CA LEU A 584 -2.07 18.25 -17.38
C LEU A 584 -2.43 19.67 -17.78
N THR A 585 -1.86 20.67 -17.11
CA THR A 585 -2.37 22.06 -17.11
C THR A 585 -1.41 23.09 -17.70
N GLY A 586 -0.15 22.72 -17.95
CA GLY A 586 0.92 23.64 -18.34
C GLY A 586 1.38 24.58 -17.20
N ARG A 587 0.98 24.31 -15.96
CA ARG A 587 1.37 25.08 -14.77
C ARG A 587 1.98 24.19 -13.70
N GLY A 588 2.95 24.73 -12.98
CA GLY A 588 3.48 24.18 -11.75
C GLY A 588 2.72 24.66 -10.52
N THR A 589 3.14 24.21 -9.33
CA THR A 589 2.70 24.80 -8.06
C THR A 589 3.85 24.91 -7.06
N VAL A 590 3.86 25.98 -6.27
CA VAL A 590 4.74 26.12 -5.10
C VAL A 590 4.02 25.80 -3.80
N LEU A 591 2.72 25.50 -3.83
CA LEU A 591 1.91 25.26 -2.65
C LEU A 591 1.96 23.78 -2.25
N PHE A 592 2.16 23.52 -0.97
CA PHE A 592 2.16 22.18 -0.41
C PHE A 592 1.36 22.16 0.89
N ARG A 593 0.59 21.10 1.14
CA ARG A 593 -0.05 20.84 2.43
C ARG A 593 0.23 19.40 2.85
N PHE A 594 0.62 19.23 4.10
CA PHE A 594 0.95 17.92 4.68
C PHE A 594 -0.31 17.07 4.85
N PRO A 595 -0.39 15.86 4.28
CA PRO A 595 -1.43 14.89 4.62
C PRO A 595 -1.34 14.52 6.09
N TYR A 596 -2.49 14.56 6.79
CA TYR A 596 -2.57 14.33 8.25
C TYR A 596 -1.75 15.31 9.10
N GLY A 597 -1.23 16.39 8.50
CA GLY A 597 -0.43 17.37 9.21
C GLY A 597 -1.30 18.37 9.97
N ARG A 598 -0.78 18.89 11.08
CA ARG A 598 -1.47 19.91 11.87
C ARG A 598 -1.52 21.24 11.13
N GLY A 599 -2.69 21.88 11.11
CA GLY A 599 -2.92 23.17 10.47
C GLY A 599 -2.00 24.29 10.98
N ASP A 600 -1.67 24.29 12.27
CA ASP A 600 -0.76 25.27 12.89
C ASP A 600 0.73 24.96 12.74
N GLY A 601 1.07 23.86 12.07
CA GLY A 601 2.44 23.45 11.78
C GLY A 601 2.97 22.35 12.71
N PRO A 602 4.21 21.90 12.50
CA PRO A 602 4.82 20.77 13.20
C PRO A 602 5.10 21.04 14.69
N LEU A 603 4.76 20.11 15.58
CA LEU A 603 5.07 20.21 17.02
C LEU A 603 6.41 19.56 17.38
N THR A 604 6.95 18.78 16.46
CA THR A 604 8.02 17.82 16.70
C THR A 604 9.12 17.99 15.65
N ASP A 605 10.36 17.65 15.97
CA ASP A 605 11.47 17.68 15.02
C ASP A 605 11.27 16.71 13.84
N GLU A 606 10.63 15.55 14.09
CA GLU A 606 10.26 14.59 13.05
C GLU A 606 9.28 15.20 12.05
N GLU A 607 8.28 15.92 12.53
CA GLU A 607 7.28 16.63 11.72
C GLU A 607 7.87 17.85 11.01
N ALA A 608 8.85 18.54 11.62
CA ALA A 608 9.49 19.72 11.04
C ALA A 608 10.59 19.36 10.02
N ARG A 609 11.23 18.20 10.13
CA ARG A 609 12.31 17.73 9.24
C ARG A 609 12.01 17.86 7.74
N PRO A 610 10.81 17.48 7.23
CA PRO A 610 10.48 17.62 5.81
C PRO A 610 10.45 19.07 5.31
N MET A 611 10.30 20.06 6.20
CA MET A 611 10.36 21.49 5.84
C MET A 611 11.71 21.87 5.20
N VAL A 612 12.79 21.16 5.55
CA VAL A 612 14.12 21.31 4.90
C VAL A 612 14.02 20.98 3.41
N ILE A 613 13.32 19.90 3.08
CA ILE A 613 13.14 19.44 1.70
C ILE A 613 12.19 20.37 0.95
N LEU A 614 11.09 20.79 1.57
CA LEU A 614 10.16 21.77 0.98
C LEU A 614 10.87 23.07 0.63
N LYS A 615 11.61 23.67 1.59
CA LYS A 615 12.40 24.89 1.35
C LYS A 615 13.44 24.69 0.25
N ALA A 616 14.16 23.58 0.25
CA ALA A 616 15.18 23.29 -0.76
C ALA A 616 14.61 23.13 -2.19
N GLN A 617 13.35 22.68 -2.30
CA GLN A 617 12.61 22.53 -3.56
C GLN A 617 11.82 23.78 -3.95
N GLY A 618 11.66 24.75 -3.04
CA GLY A 618 10.95 26.00 -3.26
C GLY A 618 9.43 25.92 -3.02
N TYR A 619 8.99 24.99 -2.16
CA TYR A 619 7.60 24.89 -1.73
C TYR A 619 7.31 25.77 -0.50
N LEU A 620 6.09 26.28 -0.46
CA LEU A 620 5.44 26.93 0.68
C LEU A 620 4.48 25.93 1.31
N ALA A 621 4.69 25.61 2.59
CA ALA A 621 3.71 24.83 3.33
C ALA A 621 2.52 25.74 3.69
N VAL A 622 1.30 25.25 3.48
CA VAL A 622 0.07 25.98 3.78
C VAL A 622 -0.70 25.23 4.84
N GLY A 623 -0.72 25.81 6.03
CA GLY A 623 -1.52 25.39 7.16
C GLY A 623 -2.98 25.81 7.06
N SER A 624 -3.64 25.79 8.21
CA SER A 624 -5.04 26.19 8.37
C SER A 624 -5.36 26.44 9.84
N GLU A 625 -6.04 27.54 10.13
CA GLU A 625 -6.56 27.78 11.48
C GLU A 625 -7.88 27.03 11.72
N ILE A 626 -8.59 26.64 10.66
CA ILE A 626 -9.86 25.91 10.76
C ILE A 626 -9.83 24.71 9.82
N ASP A 627 -9.82 23.52 10.39
CA ASP A 627 -10.02 22.26 9.67
C ASP A 627 -11.42 21.71 9.97
N ALA A 628 -12.29 21.69 8.96
CA ALA A 628 -13.64 21.21 9.13
C ALA A 628 -13.67 19.67 9.19
N PRO A 629 -14.28 19.05 10.22
CA PRO A 629 -14.45 17.59 10.30
C PRO A 629 -15.59 17.10 9.38
N ASP A 630 -15.69 17.64 8.17
CA ASP A 630 -16.70 17.27 7.17
C ASP A 630 -16.51 15.83 6.66
N TRP A 631 -15.32 15.26 6.85
CA TRP A 631 -15.02 13.85 6.63
C TRP A 631 -15.59 12.90 7.69
N ALA A 632 -15.92 13.39 8.90
CA ALA A 632 -16.35 12.59 10.06
C ALA A 632 -17.84 12.18 10.04
N GLY A 633 -18.52 12.33 8.90
CA GLY A 633 -19.94 11.96 8.74
C GLY A 633 -20.93 12.97 9.31
N LEU A 634 -20.51 14.22 9.49
CA LEU A 634 -21.37 15.32 9.95
C LEU A 634 -22.41 15.71 8.90
N THR A 635 -23.55 16.23 9.37
CA THR A 635 -24.57 16.84 8.50
C THR A 635 -24.15 18.25 8.05
N ALA A 636 -24.69 18.73 6.94
CA ALA A 636 -24.38 20.07 6.42
C ALA A 636 -24.57 21.21 7.46
N PRO A 637 -25.65 21.26 8.27
CA PRO A 637 -25.78 22.27 9.32
C PRO A 637 -24.69 22.19 10.38
N GLN A 638 -24.31 20.98 10.81
CA GLN A 638 -23.24 20.79 11.81
C GLN A 638 -21.88 21.29 11.31
N ILE A 639 -21.58 21.07 10.03
CA ILE A 639 -20.36 21.58 9.40
C ILE A 639 -20.36 23.12 9.41
N VAL A 640 -21.49 23.74 9.04
CA VAL A 640 -21.63 25.21 9.05
C VAL A 640 -21.48 25.78 10.47
N ASP A 641 -22.14 25.16 11.45
CA ASP A 641 -22.11 25.60 12.85
C ASP A 641 -20.72 25.46 13.46
N PHE A 642 -20.01 24.37 13.15
CA PHE A 642 -18.61 24.18 13.56
C PHE A 642 -17.73 25.31 13.03
N ILE A 643 -17.71 25.54 11.71
CA ILE A 643 -16.84 26.56 11.10
C ILE A 643 -17.17 27.96 11.62
N ARG A 644 -18.46 28.29 11.78
CA ARG A 644 -18.86 29.61 12.32
C ARG A 644 -18.53 29.78 13.80
N SER A 645 -18.44 28.69 14.56
CA SER A 645 -18.05 28.75 15.97
C SER A 645 -16.54 28.92 16.10
N ALA A 646 -15.75 28.10 15.38
CA ALA A 646 -14.29 28.23 15.32
C ALA A 646 -13.84 29.64 14.87
N LEU A 647 -14.52 30.23 13.88
CA LEU A 647 -14.23 31.60 13.43
C LEU A 647 -14.45 32.67 14.51
N LYS A 648 -15.38 32.46 15.45
CA LYS A 648 -15.65 33.43 16.53
C LYS A 648 -14.60 33.35 17.64
N GLU A 649 -14.03 32.17 17.85
CA GLU A 649 -13.04 31.90 18.89
C GLU A 649 -11.64 32.35 18.43
N ASP A 650 -11.21 31.93 17.23
CA ASP A 650 -9.81 32.05 16.81
C ASP A 650 -9.55 33.11 15.71
N GLY A 651 -10.61 33.63 15.07
CA GLY A 651 -10.48 34.65 14.01
C GLY A 651 -9.69 34.19 12.78
N GLY A 652 -9.70 32.88 12.47
CA GLY A 652 -8.90 32.22 11.43
C GLY A 652 -9.04 32.77 10.02
N THR A 653 -8.01 32.53 9.17
CA THR A 653 -7.91 33.09 7.80
C THR A 653 -8.05 32.02 6.72
N VAL A 654 -7.60 30.78 6.95
CA VAL A 654 -7.71 29.66 6.00
C VAL A 654 -8.62 28.56 6.56
N ILE A 655 -9.65 28.21 5.79
CA ILE A 655 -10.59 27.12 6.10
C ILE A 655 -10.29 25.93 5.20
N VAL A 656 -10.19 24.73 5.78
CA VAL A 656 -10.08 23.45 5.04
C VAL A 656 -11.41 22.72 5.06
N MET A 657 -11.78 22.20 3.90
CA MET A 657 -12.84 21.22 3.71
C MET A 657 -12.32 20.11 2.80
N HIS A 658 -13.06 19.02 2.61
CA HIS A 658 -12.57 17.88 1.82
C HIS A 658 -13.44 17.66 0.57
N ASP A 659 -12.80 17.48 -0.59
CA ASP A 659 -13.50 17.19 -1.85
C ASP A 659 -13.36 15.74 -2.32
N SER A 660 -12.64 14.88 -1.57
CA SER A 660 -12.57 13.43 -1.76
C SER A 660 -12.58 12.66 -0.42
N GLY A 661 -11.99 11.46 -0.37
CA GLY A 661 -11.90 10.66 0.87
C GLY A 661 -13.20 9.98 1.32
N GLY A 662 -14.23 9.91 0.47
CA GLY A 662 -15.52 9.28 0.79
C GLY A 662 -16.72 10.01 0.18
N ASP A 663 -17.90 9.84 0.77
CA ASP A 663 -19.09 10.61 0.39
C ASP A 663 -19.00 12.05 0.90
N ARG A 664 -18.90 13.02 -0.02
CA ARG A 664 -18.83 14.47 0.28
C ARG A 664 -20.15 15.20 0.01
N SER A 665 -21.28 14.49 -0.04
CA SER A 665 -22.59 15.10 -0.27
C SER A 665 -22.96 16.16 0.78
N ALA A 666 -22.59 15.96 2.04
CA ALA A 666 -22.79 16.93 3.12
C ALA A 666 -21.95 18.20 2.92
N THR A 667 -20.66 18.06 2.55
CA THR A 667 -19.77 19.19 2.20
C THR A 667 -20.37 20.03 1.07
N VAL A 668 -20.80 19.39 -0.01
CA VAL A 668 -21.43 20.07 -1.16
C VAL A 668 -22.70 20.83 -0.73
N ALA A 669 -23.51 20.26 0.16
CA ALA A 669 -24.72 20.88 0.67
C ALA A 669 -24.46 22.02 1.67
N ALA A 670 -23.36 21.96 2.43
CA ALA A 670 -22.98 22.98 3.40
C ALA A 670 -22.50 24.28 2.74
N LEU A 671 -21.75 24.17 1.63
CA LEU A 671 -21.05 25.29 0.99
C LEU A 671 -21.92 26.53 0.70
N PRO A 672 -23.10 26.44 0.05
CA PRO A 672 -23.89 27.63 -0.26
C PRO A 672 -24.34 28.36 1.03
N THR A 673 -24.81 27.61 2.01
CA THR A 673 -25.27 28.14 3.30
C THR A 673 -24.13 28.76 4.09
N LEU A 674 -22.95 28.13 4.06
CA LEU A 674 -21.73 28.64 4.69
C LEU A 674 -21.31 29.98 4.08
N ILE A 675 -21.16 30.02 2.75
CA ILE A 675 -20.72 31.22 2.02
C ILE A 675 -21.68 32.38 2.27
N ASP A 676 -22.98 32.14 2.15
CA ASP A 676 -24.00 33.15 2.41
C ASP A 676 -24.00 33.62 3.87
N GLY A 677 -23.88 32.69 4.82
CA GLY A 677 -23.83 33.00 6.25
C GLY A 677 -22.63 33.89 6.59
N LEU A 678 -21.44 33.51 6.12
CA LEU A 678 -20.21 34.26 6.39
C LEU A 678 -20.21 35.63 5.72
N ARG A 679 -20.74 35.76 4.49
CA ARG A 679 -20.93 37.08 3.86
C ARG A 679 -21.85 37.99 4.67
N ARG A 680 -22.95 37.45 5.24
CA ARG A 680 -23.85 38.22 6.13
C ARG A 680 -23.17 38.62 7.43
N ASP A 681 -22.26 37.78 7.94
CA ASP A 681 -21.45 38.08 9.12
C ASP A 681 -20.30 39.07 8.82
N GLY A 682 -20.15 39.47 7.55
CA GLY A 682 -19.22 40.50 7.08
C GLY A 682 -17.87 39.97 6.59
N TYR A 683 -17.75 38.67 6.33
CA TYR A 683 -16.53 38.06 5.80
C TYR A 683 -16.42 38.21 4.28
N SER A 684 -15.19 38.40 3.80
CA SER A 684 -14.84 38.44 2.36
C SER A 684 -13.97 37.25 1.98
N PHE A 685 -14.32 36.57 0.89
CA PHE A 685 -13.56 35.42 0.38
C PHE A 685 -12.49 35.87 -0.62
N VAL A 686 -11.26 35.40 -0.44
CA VAL A 686 -10.09 35.73 -1.25
C VAL A 686 -9.29 34.47 -1.60
N SER A 687 -8.42 34.55 -2.61
CA SER A 687 -7.48 33.46 -2.96
C SER A 687 -6.27 33.42 -2.04
N LEU A 688 -5.47 32.35 -2.09
CA LEU A 688 -4.20 32.29 -1.34
C LEU A 688 -3.19 33.31 -1.89
N SER A 689 -3.20 33.58 -3.20
CA SER A 689 -2.36 34.64 -3.78
C SER A 689 -2.76 36.04 -3.31
N ASP A 690 -4.06 36.31 -3.13
CA ASP A 690 -4.54 37.57 -2.55
C ASP A 690 -4.11 37.72 -1.08
N LEU A 691 -4.16 36.65 -0.28
CA LEU A 691 -3.68 36.67 1.12
C LEU A 691 -2.20 37.07 1.22
N LEU A 692 -1.39 36.64 0.26
CA LEU A 692 0.03 36.97 0.16
C LEU A 692 0.30 38.29 -0.60
N GLY A 693 -0.71 38.90 -1.22
CA GLY A 693 -0.51 40.07 -2.08
C GLY A 693 0.39 39.80 -3.30
N VAL A 694 0.39 38.57 -3.81
CA VAL A 694 1.15 38.17 -5.01
C VAL A 694 0.19 37.79 -6.15
N SER A 695 0.70 37.65 -7.37
CA SER A 695 -0.11 37.12 -8.48
C SER A 695 -0.27 35.60 -8.37
N ARG A 696 -1.38 35.05 -8.87
CA ARG A 696 -1.55 33.60 -9.06
C ARG A 696 -0.39 32.93 -9.81
N ASP A 697 0.24 33.62 -10.76
CA ASP A 697 1.39 33.11 -11.52
C ASP A 697 2.66 32.94 -10.66
N ALA A 698 2.75 33.63 -9.53
CA ALA A 698 3.83 33.45 -8.57
C ALA A 698 3.67 32.13 -7.80
N LEU A 699 2.42 31.76 -7.47
CA LEU A 699 2.11 30.50 -6.77
C LEU A 699 1.97 29.31 -7.72
N MET A 700 1.51 29.55 -8.95
CA MET A 700 1.31 28.54 -10.00
C MET A 700 2.03 28.94 -11.29
N PRO A 701 3.37 28.89 -11.34
CA PRO A 701 4.14 29.38 -12.49
C PRO A 701 3.79 28.63 -13.79
N PRO A 702 3.67 29.33 -14.93
CA PRO A 702 3.51 28.67 -16.22
C PRO A 702 4.80 27.93 -16.60
N GLU A 703 4.68 26.63 -16.87
CA GLU A 703 5.79 25.77 -17.30
C GLU A 703 5.38 25.03 -18.57
N ALA A 704 5.77 25.55 -19.73
CA ALA A 704 5.51 24.92 -21.02
C ALA A 704 6.81 24.65 -21.78
N GLY A 705 7.05 23.40 -22.20
CA GLY A 705 8.21 23.01 -23.01
C GLY A 705 8.11 21.58 -23.54
N PRO A 706 8.96 21.15 -24.51
CA PRO A 706 8.87 19.83 -25.16
C PRO A 706 9.00 18.61 -24.22
N ARG A 707 9.54 18.80 -23.00
CA ARG A 707 9.54 17.78 -21.94
C ARG A 707 8.12 17.44 -21.46
N SER A 708 7.19 18.40 -21.49
CA SER A 708 5.80 18.19 -21.07
C SER A 708 5.09 17.18 -21.96
N LEU A 709 5.36 17.13 -23.27
CA LEU A 709 4.72 16.14 -24.16
C LEU A 709 5.09 14.70 -23.77
N PHE A 710 6.36 14.45 -23.44
CA PHE A 710 6.80 13.13 -23.00
C PHE A 710 6.13 12.73 -21.68
N GLU A 711 6.03 13.67 -20.74
CA GLU A 711 5.35 13.48 -19.46
C GLU A 711 3.84 13.26 -19.67
N THR A 712 3.17 14.04 -20.52
CA THR A 712 1.76 13.86 -20.88
C THR A 712 1.49 12.49 -21.50
N VAL A 713 2.36 12.03 -22.41
CA VAL A 713 2.26 10.67 -22.97
C VAL A 713 2.47 9.62 -21.88
N SER A 714 3.42 9.85 -20.96
CA SER A 714 3.80 8.87 -19.95
C SER A 714 2.76 8.72 -18.85
N PHE A 715 2.32 9.83 -18.25
CA PHE A 715 1.21 9.84 -17.31
C PHE A 715 -0.11 9.45 -17.99
N GLY A 716 -0.32 9.83 -19.25
CA GLY A 716 -1.47 9.41 -20.04
C GLY A 716 -1.52 7.91 -20.31
N PHE A 717 -0.37 7.26 -20.48
CA PHE A 717 -0.27 5.80 -20.52
C PHE A 717 -0.59 5.20 -19.16
N LEU A 718 0.02 5.71 -18.08
CA LEU A 718 -0.17 5.21 -16.72
C LEU A 718 -1.65 5.27 -16.28
N ALA A 719 -2.33 6.39 -16.56
CA ALA A 719 -3.74 6.59 -16.26
C ALA A 719 -4.65 5.58 -16.98
N ARG A 720 -4.33 5.21 -18.22
CA ARG A 720 -5.17 4.32 -19.06
C ARG A 720 -4.77 2.85 -18.98
N PHE A 721 -3.58 2.55 -18.50
CA PHE A 721 -3.02 1.19 -18.47
C PHE A 721 -3.95 0.21 -17.72
N TRP A 722 -4.38 0.60 -16.52
CA TRP A 722 -5.27 -0.22 -15.70
C TRP A 722 -6.66 -0.39 -16.32
N SER A 723 -7.22 0.67 -16.91
CA SER A 723 -8.50 0.58 -17.64
C SER A 723 -8.38 -0.35 -18.86
N GLY A 724 -7.25 -0.31 -19.57
CA GLY A 724 -6.96 -1.22 -20.68
C GLY A 724 -6.88 -2.68 -20.24
N LEU A 725 -6.18 -2.96 -19.13
CA LEU A 725 -6.13 -4.30 -18.53
C LEU A 725 -7.51 -4.79 -18.07
N ALA A 726 -8.29 -3.93 -17.42
CA ALA A 726 -9.65 -4.24 -17.02
C ALA A 726 -10.55 -4.54 -18.23
N TRP A 727 -10.41 -3.79 -19.33
CA TRP A 727 -11.15 -4.06 -20.55
C TRP A 727 -10.78 -5.42 -21.17
N VAL A 728 -9.47 -5.74 -21.24
CA VAL A 728 -9.00 -7.06 -21.67
C VAL A 728 -9.58 -8.16 -20.77
N PHE A 729 -9.59 -7.96 -19.45
CA PHE A 729 -10.21 -8.89 -18.50
C PHE A 729 -11.68 -9.15 -18.87
N TRP A 730 -12.50 -8.10 -19.02
CA TRP A 730 -13.93 -8.26 -19.31
C TRP A 730 -14.18 -8.92 -20.67
N VAL A 731 -13.39 -8.58 -21.69
CA VAL A 731 -13.44 -9.25 -23.00
C VAL A 731 -13.10 -10.73 -22.88
N VAL A 732 -12.07 -11.08 -22.10
CA VAL A 732 -11.68 -12.48 -21.88
C VAL A 732 -12.79 -13.27 -21.18
N ILE A 733 -13.39 -12.71 -20.12
CA ILE A 733 -14.50 -13.35 -19.41
C ILE A 733 -15.70 -13.55 -20.35
N PHE A 734 -16.13 -12.48 -21.02
CA PHE A 734 -17.30 -12.49 -21.90
C PHE A 734 -17.13 -13.50 -23.05
N LEU A 735 -16.03 -13.42 -23.79
CA LEU A 735 -15.76 -14.32 -24.91
C LEU A 735 -15.61 -15.77 -24.45
N GLY A 736 -14.95 -16.00 -23.30
CA GLY A 736 -14.82 -17.33 -22.70
C GLY A 736 -16.18 -17.95 -22.38
N LEU A 737 -17.06 -17.22 -21.69
CA LEU A 737 -18.40 -17.72 -21.34
C LEU A 737 -19.29 -17.91 -22.57
N ALA A 738 -19.27 -16.97 -23.51
CA ALA A 738 -20.04 -17.07 -24.75
C ALA A 738 -19.64 -18.30 -25.57
N ARG A 739 -18.34 -18.59 -25.67
CA ARG A 739 -17.84 -19.81 -26.33
C ARG A 739 -18.31 -21.06 -25.59
N THR A 740 -18.11 -21.14 -24.28
CA THR A 740 -18.49 -22.31 -23.49
C THR A 740 -19.98 -22.60 -23.62
N LEU A 741 -20.84 -21.58 -23.52
CA LEU A 741 -22.28 -21.73 -23.71
C LEU A 741 -22.60 -22.25 -25.11
N SER A 742 -22.00 -21.65 -26.15
CA SER A 742 -22.23 -22.06 -27.54
C SER A 742 -21.82 -23.50 -27.80
N VAL A 743 -20.64 -23.91 -27.33
CA VAL A 743 -20.14 -25.28 -27.46
C VAL A 743 -21.03 -26.27 -26.71
N VAL A 744 -21.40 -25.98 -25.46
CA VAL A 744 -22.28 -26.84 -24.66
C VAL A 744 -23.65 -26.99 -25.33
N THR A 745 -24.25 -25.89 -25.80
CA THR A 745 -25.53 -25.94 -26.52
C THR A 745 -25.43 -26.79 -27.77
N MET A 746 -24.40 -26.62 -28.62
CA MET A 746 -24.21 -27.43 -29.82
C MET A 746 -23.95 -28.91 -29.50
N ALA A 747 -23.19 -29.21 -28.44
CA ALA A 747 -22.94 -30.58 -28.00
C ALA A 747 -24.22 -31.30 -27.51
N LEU A 748 -25.15 -30.55 -26.89
CA LEU A 748 -26.46 -31.04 -26.47
C LEU A 748 -27.45 -31.20 -27.63
N LEU A 749 -27.39 -30.30 -28.63
CA LEU A 749 -28.25 -30.34 -29.83
C LEU A 749 -27.79 -31.39 -30.86
N ARG A 750 -26.57 -31.89 -30.74
CA ARG A 750 -26.03 -32.94 -31.62
C ARG A 750 -26.88 -34.22 -31.54
N ARG A 751 -27.48 -34.58 -32.68
CA ARG A 751 -28.33 -35.77 -32.81
C ARG A 751 -27.50 -37.06 -32.63
N PRO A 752 -28.04 -38.09 -31.97
CA PRO A 752 -27.39 -39.39 -31.90
C PRO A 752 -27.25 -39.99 -33.30
N VAL A 753 -26.14 -40.70 -33.54
CA VAL A 753 -25.91 -41.44 -34.78
C VAL A 753 -26.96 -42.57 -34.87
N ALA A 754 -27.65 -42.68 -36.00
CA ALA A 754 -28.71 -43.68 -36.20
C ALA A 754 -28.17 -45.11 -35.99
N GLN A 755 -29.02 -46.00 -35.47
CA GLN A 755 -28.69 -47.43 -35.39
C GLN A 755 -28.57 -48.00 -36.81
N ASN A 756 -27.51 -48.77 -37.01
CA ASN A 756 -26.98 -49.11 -38.33
C ASN A 756 -27.27 -50.56 -38.70
N ASP A 757 -27.45 -50.80 -40.01
CA ASP A 757 -27.63 -52.14 -40.59
C ASP A 757 -26.40 -53.04 -40.29
N PRO A 758 -26.58 -54.17 -39.57
CA PRO A 758 -25.50 -55.11 -39.28
C PRO A 758 -24.88 -55.74 -40.53
N ALA A 759 -25.58 -55.72 -41.68
CA ALA A 759 -25.08 -56.25 -42.94
C ALA A 759 -24.05 -55.33 -43.63
N PHE A 760 -23.93 -54.06 -43.21
CA PHE A 760 -22.95 -53.13 -43.77
C PHE A 760 -21.53 -53.42 -43.24
N ALA A 761 -20.82 -54.29 -43.95
CA ALA A 761 -19.49 -54.75 -43.54
C ALA A 761 -18.41 -54.51 -44.62
N PRO A 762 -18.15 -53.28 -45.12
CA PRO A 762 -17.16 -53.02 -46.18
C PRO A 762 -15.76 -53.57 -45.87
N SER A 763 -14.91 -53.73 -46.88
CA SER A 763 -13.52 -54.17 -46.62
C SER A 763 -12.73 -53.10 -45.85
N VAL A 764 -11.97 -53.53 -44.82
CA VAL A 764 -11.19 -52.64 -43.95
C VAL A 764 -9.71 -53.03 -43.99
N ALA A 765 -8.83 -52.03 -44.19
CA ALA A 765 -7.40 -52.17 -43.96
C ALA A 765 -6.97 -51.32 -42.75
N VAL A 766 -6.31 -51.92 -41.77
CA VAL A 766 -5.70 -51.22 -40.63
C VAL A 766 -4.24 -50.98 -40.94
N VAL A 767 -3.81 -49.72 -40.87
CA VAL A 767 -2.44 -49.29 -41.15
C VAL A 767 -1.78 -48.85 -39.85
N ILE A 768 -0.64 -49.45 -39.54
CA ILE A 768 0.16 -49.20 -38.33
C ILE A 768 1.55 -48.71 -38.78
N PRO A 769 1.79 -47.39 -38.89
CA PRO A 769 3.13 -46.87 -39.09
C PRO A 769 3.94 -47.03 -37.79
N ALA A 770 5.13 -47.60 -37.88
CA ALA A 770 6.02 -47.87 -36.76
C ALA A 770 7.41 -47.29 -37.01
N TYR A 771 7.93 -46.57 -36.01
CA TYR A 771 9.31 -46.13 -35.96
C TYR A 771 9.81 -46.19 -34.52
N ASN A 772 10.73 -47.09 -34.21
CA ASN A 772 11.27 -47.30 -32.87
C ASN A 772 10.23 -47.68 -31.78
N GLU A 773 9.32 -48.60 -32.08
CA GLU A 773 8.20 -49.05 -31.23
C GLU A 773 8.40 -50.46 -30.63
N GLU A 774 9.64 -50.91 -30.44
CA GLU A 774 9.95 -52.31 -30.11
C GLU A 774 9.21 -52.84 -28.87
N ASP A 775 8.94 -51.98 -27.88
CA ASP A 775 8.32 -52.33 -26.60
C ASP A 775 6.79 -52.54 -26.66
N ILE A 776 6.11 -51.99 -27.67
CA ILE A 776 4.63 -51.93 -27.69
C ILE A 776 3.99 -52.40 -28.99
N VAL A 777 4.71 -52.37 -30.12
CA VAL A 777 4.16 -52.65 -31.46
C VAL A 777 3.43 -54.01 -31.55
N LEU A 778 3.96 -55.06 -30.92
CA LEU A 778 3.34 -56.39 -30.92
C LEU A 778 1.99 -56.40 -30.18
N ARG A 779 1.87 -55.60 -29.11
CA ARG A 779 0.62 -55.47 -28.35
C ARG A 779 -0.42 -54.71 -29.15
N THR A 780 0.00 -53.68 -29.86
CA THR A 780 -0.85 -52.94 -30.80
C THR A 780 -1.38 -53.85 -31.90
N ILE A 781 -0.52 -54.61 -32.58
CA ILE A 781 -0.94 -55.57 -33.61
C ILE A 781 -1.90 -56.62 -33.03
N ALA A 782 -1.59 -57.20 -31.87
CA ALA A 782 -2.46 -58.16 -31.20
C ALA A 782 -3.84 -57.58 -30.85
N SER A 783 -3.92 -56.31 -30.44
CA SER A 783 -5.20 -55.65 -30.16
C SER A 783 -6.07 -55.47 -31.41
N VAL A 784 -5.44 -55.23 -32.57
CA VAL A 784 -6.15 -55.12 -33.86
C VAL A 784 -6.66 -56.48 -34.33
N LEU A 785 -5.81 -57.52 -34.23
CA LEU A 785 -6.19 -58.88 -34.61
C LEU A 785 -7.28 -59.47 -33.72
N ALA A 786 -7.44 -58.95 -32.50
CA ALA A 786 -8.54 -59.32 -31.58
C ALA A 786 -9.88 -58.63 -31.92
N SER A 787 -9.96 -57.83 -32.99
CA SER A 787 -11.19 -57.15 -33.38
C SER A 787 -12.29 -58.11 -33.84
N ASP A 788 -13.55 -57.75 -33.56
CA ASP A 788 -14.75 -58.52 -33.97
C ASP A 788 -15.16 -58.31 -35.44
N TYR A 789 -14.33 -57.65 -36.25
CA TYR A 789 -14.67 -57.27 -37.62
C TYR A 789 -14.28 -58.32 -38.68
N PRO A 790 -15.20 -58.77 -39.56
CA PRO A 790 -15.00 -59.97 -40.38
C PRO A 790 -14.10 -59.79 -41.63
N ARG A 791 -13.99 -58.58 -42.21
CA ARG A 791 -13.22 -58.32 -43.44
C ARG A 791 -12.05 -57.38 -43.20
N LEU A 792 -11.08 -57.85 -42.39
CA LEU A 792 -9.96 -57.06 -41.88
C LEU A 792 -8.61 -57.48 -42.49
N GLN A 793 -7.85 -56.51 -42.98
CA GLN A 793 -6.44 -56.67 -43.36
C GLN A 793 -5.56 -55.79 -42.45
N VAL A 794 -4.47 -56.32 -41.90
CA VAL A 794 -3.53 -55.53 -41.09
C VAL A 794 -2.25 -55.28 -41.88
N ILE A 795 -1.83 -54.02 -41.95
CA ILE A 795 -0.64 -53.56 -42.65
C ILE A 795 0.23 -52.79 -41.65
N VAL A 796 1.46 -53.24 -41.45
CA VAL A 796 2.47 -52.55 -40.62
C VAL A 796 3.51 -51.96 -41.56
N VAL A 797 3.77 -50.66 -41.43
CA VAL A 797 4.82 -49.98 -42.21
C VAL A 797 5.91 -49.54 -41.25
N ASP A 798 7.06 -50.21 -41.32
CA ASP A 798 8.27 -49.83 -40.59
C ASP A 798 8.99 -48.70 -41.34
N ASP A 799 8.95 -47.50 -40.77
CA ASP A 799 9.52 -46.24 -41.28
C ASP A 799 11.01 -46.12 -40.92
N GLY A 800 11.77 -47.17 -41.21
CA GLY A 800 13.22 -47.22 -41.02
C GLY A 800 13.65 -47.24 -39.56
N SER A 801 13.02 -48.08 -38.73
CA SER A 801 13.35 -48.19 -37.31
C SER A 801 14.84 -48.51 -37.08
N THR A 802 15.43 -47.85 -36.10
CA THR A 802 16.82 -48.05 -35.65
C THR A 802 16.94 -49.02 -34.48
N ASP A 803 15.82 -49.47 -33.91
CA ASP A 803 15.73 -50.47 -32.84
C ASP A 803 15.27 -51.84 -33.38
N HIS A 804 14.86 -52.77 -32.51
CA HIS A 804 14.42 -54.11 -32.93
C HIS A 804 12.96 -54.18 -33.41
N THR A 805 12.27 -53.06 -33.68
CA THR A 805 10.85 -53.03 -34.11
C THR A 805 10.60 -53.93 -35.32
N PHE A 806 11.34 -53.73 -36.42
CA PHE A 806 11.17 -54.51 -37.65
C PHE A 806 11.39 -56.01 -37.41
N GLN A 807 12.44 -56.36 -36.66
CA GLN A 807 12.80 -57.75 -36.36
C GLN A 807 11.70 -58.43 -35.54
N ARG A 808 11.23 -57.78 -34.47
CA ARG A 808 10.16 -58.30 -33.60
C ARG A 808 8.86 -58.55 -34.37
N VAL A 809 8.45 -57.62 -35.23
CA VAL A 809 7.21 -57.80 -36.02
C VAL A 809 7.37 -58.94 -37.02
N ARG A 810 8.51 -59.03 -37.71
CA ARG A 810 8.79 -60.09 -38.69
C ARG A 810 8.84 -61.48 -38.06
N GLU A 811 9.38 -61.60 -36.85
CA GLU A 811 9.46 -62.86 -36.10
C GLU A 811 8.09 -63.30 -35.58
N ALA A 812 7.28 -62.38 -35.06
CA ALA A 812 5.95 -62.69 -34.54
C ALA A 812 4.92 -62.95 -35.65
N TYR A 813 5.07 -62.31 -36.82
CA TYR A 813 4.14 -62.38 -37.94
C TYR A 813 4.89 -62.65 -39.26
N PRO A 814 5.12 -63.93 -39.61
CA PRO A 814 5.89 -64.29 -40.81
C PRO A 814 5.17 -63.90 -42.11
N PRO A 815 5.92 -63.74 -43.23
CA PRO A 815 5.35 -63.40 -44.53
C PRO A 815 4.24 -64.37 -44.98
N GLY A 816 3.13 -63.83 -45.49
CA GLY A 816 1.95 -64.59 -45.91
C GLY A 816 0.90 -64.86 -44.82
N GLY A 817 1.15 -64.41 -43.58
CA GLY A 817 0.21 -64.48 -42.46
C GLY A 817 -0.85 -63.36 -42.44
N ALA A 818 -1.46 -63.16 -41.27
CA ALA A 818 -2.54 -62.18 -41.06
C ALA A 818 -2.09 -60.70 -41.12
N VAL A 819 -0.78 -60.43 -41.17
CA VAL A 819 -0.17 -59.10 -41.15
C VAL A 819 0.76 -58.92 -42.34
N LEU A 820 0.58 -57.84 -43.10
CA LEU A 820 1.49 -57.42 -44.16
C LEU A 820 2.50 -56.42 -43.60
N LEU A 821 3.78 -56.81 -43.54
CA LEU A 821 4.88 -55.94 -43.11
C LEU A 821 5.57 -55.29 -44.32
N ILE A 822 5.67 -53.96 -44.33
CA ILE A 822 6.41 -53.15 -45.30
C ILE A 822 7.55 -52.47 -44.56
N HIS A 823 8.73 -52.40 -45.17
CA HIS A 823 9.89 -51.68 -44.64
C HIS A 823 10.35 -50.63 -45.64
N GLU A 824 10.58 -49.41 -45.16
CA GLU A 824 11.08 -48.28 -45.94
C GLU A 824 12.14 -47.49 -45.18
N PRO A 825 12.98 -46.67 -45.85
CA PRO A 825 13.84 -45.71 -45.17
C PRO A 825 13.01 -44.68 -44.39
N ASN A 826 13.55 -44.16 -43.28
CA ASN A 826 12.85 -43.15 -42.47
C ASN A 826 12.56 -41.88 -43.27
N MET A 827 11.30 -41.73 -43.67
CA MET A 827 10.74 -40.59 -44.39
C MET A 827 9.61 -39.90 -43.61
N GLY A 828 9.27 -40.43 -42.44
CA GLY A 828 8.27 -39.90 -41.53
C GLY A 828 6.89 -40.52 -41.73
N LYS A 829 6.10 -40.52 -40.65
CA LYS A 829 4.77 -41.15 -40.56
C LYS A 829 3.83 -40.85 -41.73
N ALA A 830 3.76 -39.61 -42.22
CA ALA A 830 2.90 -39.26 -43.35
C ALA A 830 3.26 -40.05 -44.61
N LYS A 831 4.56 -40.26 -44.87
CA LYS A 831 5.03 -41.01 -46.01
C LYS A 831 4.81 -42.52 -45.83
N ALA A 832 5.03 -43.04 -44.63
CA ALA A 832 4.70 -44.43 -44.28
C ALA A 832 3.21 -44.75 -44.49
N MET A 833 2.33 -43.80 -44.13
CA MET A 833 0.91 -43.93 -44.41
C MET A 833 0.63 -43.95 -45.92
N ASP A 834 1.24 -43.06 -46.70
CA ASP A 834 1.09 -43.03 -48.16
C ASP A 834 1.56 -44.34 -48.82
N THR A 835 2.68 -44.91 -48.37
CA THR A 835 3.21 -46.20 -48.88
C THR A 835 2.20 -47.32 -48.68
N ALA A 836 1.44 -47.32 -47.58
CA ALA A 836 0.36 -48.29 -47.39
C ALA A 836 -0.76 -48.13 -48.45
N TYR A 837 -1.08 -46.90 -48.87
CA TYR A 837 -2.14 -46.64 -49.86
C TYR A 837 -1.86 -47.21 -51.26
N ASP A 838 -0.60 -47.50 -51.58
CA ASP A 838 -0.21 -48.14 -52.84
C ASP A 838 -0.68 -49.60 -52.92
N VAL A 839 -0.68 -50.30 -51.78
CA VAL A 839 -1.09 -51.71 -51.66
C VAL A 839 -2.53 -51.89 -51.17
N ILE A 840 -3.13 -50.88 -50.53
CA ILE A 840 -4.51 -50.95 -50.03
C ILE A 840 -5.52 -51.04 -51.17
N ARG A 841 -6.34 -52.09 -51.12
CA ARG A 841 -7.55 -52.28 -51.95
C ARG A 841 -8.86 -52.17 -51.16
N ALA A 842 -8.78 -52.02 -49.84
CA ALA A 842 -9.94 -51.88 -48.97
C ALA A 842 -10.72 -50.58 -49.23
N GLU A 843 -12.02 -50.61 -48.94
CA GLU A 843 -12.90 -49.44 -49.05
C GLU A 843 -12.67 -48.43 -47.93
N ILE A 844 -12.42 -48.94 -46.72
CA ILE A 844 -12.16 -48.16 -45.50
C ILE A 844 -10.74 -48.45 -45.00
N VAL A 845 -10.04 -47.41 -44.59
CA VAL A 845 -8.69 -47.48 -44.01
C VAL A 845 -8.75 -46.98 -42.58
N VAL A 846 -8.30 -47.77 -41.63
CA VAL A 846 -8.18 -47.38 -40.22
C VAL A 846 -6.70 -47.13 -39.92
N GLY A 847 -6.33 -45.89 -39.66
CA GLY A 847 -4.99 -45.54 -39.20
C GLY A 847 -4.94 -45.58 -37.68
N ILE A 848 -3.95 -46.28 -37.12
CA ILE A 848 -3.64 -46.26 -35.68
C ILE A 848 -2.15 -46.04 -35.45
N ASP A 849 -1.79 -45.35 -34.37
CA ASP A 849 -0.39 -45.21 -33.96
C ASP A 849 0.17 -46.56 -33.45
N GLY A 850 1.47 -46.80 -33.67
CA GLY A 850 2.15 -48.04 -33.27
C GLY A 850 2.22 -48.30 -31.75
N ASP A 851 1.74 -47.36 -30.93
CA ASP A 851 1.68 -47.41 -29.48
C ASP A 851 0.24 -47.42 -28.92
N THR A 852 -0.76 -47.63 -29.79
CA THR A 852 -2.17 -47.55 -29.42
C THR A 852 -2.84 -48.93 -29.38
N LEU A 853 -3.67 -49.17 -28.36
CA LEU A 853 -4.47 -50.39 -28.24
C LEU A 853 -5.94 -50.10 -28.58
N LEU A 854 -6.56 -50.93 -29.42
CA LEU A 854 -7.98 -50.81 -29.76
C LEU A 854 -8.86 -51.71 -28.90
N SER A 855 -10.07 -51.25 -28.56
CA SER A 855 -11.13 -52.13 -28.05
C SER A 855 -11.62 -53.08 -29.17
N PRO A 856 -12.01 -54.33 -28.85
CA PRO A 856 -12.38 -55.34 -29.86
C PRO A 856 -13.47 -54.88 -30.85
N ASP A 857 -14.42 -54.08 -30.38
CA ASP A 857 -15.57 -53.57 -31.13
C ASP A 857 -15.34 -52.18 -31.77
N ALA A 858 -14.16 -51.58 -31.59
CA ALA A 858 -13.87 -50.22 -32.04
C ALA A 858 -13.96 -50.06 -33.57
N ILE A 859 -13.41 -51.01 -34.33
CA ILE A 859 -13.42 -50.96 -35.81
C ILE A 859 -14.86 -51.04 -36.33
N ARG A 860 -15.66 -51.97 -35.82
CA ARG A 860 -17.08 -52.11 -36.19
C ARG A 860 -17.85 -50.81 -35.95
N LYS A 861 -17.64 -50.17 -34.80
CA LYS A 861 -18.28 -48.90 -34.44
C LYS A 861 -17.86 -47.76 -35.38
N LEU A 862 -16.56 -47.61 -35.66
CA LEU A 862 -16.05 -46.61 -36.62
C LEU A 862 -16.65 -46.80 -38.01
N VAL A 863 -16.61 -48.03 -38.53
CA VAL A 863 -17.02 -48.34 -39.90
C VAL A 863 -18.50 -48.02 -40.14
N SER A 864 -19.33 -48.20 -39.13
CA SER A 864 -20.77 -48.03 -39.27
C SER A 864 -21.19 -46.59 -39.66
N ALA A 865 -20.37 -45.56 -39.36
CA ALA A 865 -20.65 -44.19 -39.80
C ALA A 865 -20.47 -43.97 -41.32
N PHE A 866 -19.78 -44.87 -42.04
CA PHE A 866 -19.62 -44.79 -43.50
C PHE A 866 -20.85 -45.26 -44.29
N GLN A 867 -21.94 -45.65 -43.62
CA GLN A 867 -23.23 -45.84 -44.28
C GLN A 867 -23.70 -44.55 -44.95
N ASP A 868 -23.41 -43.38 -44.36
CA ASP A 868 -23.59 -42.11 -45.06
C ASP A 868 -22.46 -41.93 -46.10
N PRO A 869 -22.78 -41.87 -47.42
CA PRO A 869 -21.78 -41.74 -48.47
C PRO A 869 -21.02 -40.41 -48.44
N ARG A 870 -21.56 -39.39 -47.74
CA ARG A 870 -20.92 -38.08 -47.55
C ARG A 870 -19.83 -38.12 -46.48
N VAL A 871 -19.81 -39.13 -45.61
CA VAL A 871 -18.76 -39.29 -44.61
C VAL A 871 -17.48 -39.78 -45.27
N GLY A 872 -16.44 -38.95 -45.19
CA GLY A 872 -15.10 -39.23 -45.70
C GLY A 872 -14.14 -39.72 -44.62
N ALA A 873 -14.39 -39.38 -43.35
CA ALA A 873 -13.59 -39.82 -42.22
C ALA A 873 -14.43 -39.91 -40.93
N VAL A 874 -13.95 -40.70 -39.97
CA VAL A 874 -14.58 -40.93 -38.67
C VAL A 874 -13.52 -40.88 -37.58
N ALA A 875 -13.68 -39.98 -36.62
CA ALA A 875 -12.86 -39.92 -35.42
C ALA A 875 -13.42 -40.84 -34.33
N GLY A 876 -12.58 -41.66 -33.71
CA GLY A 876 -12.91 -42.37 -32.48
C GLY A 876 -12.57 -41.59 -31.21
N ASN A 877 -12.78 -42.23 -30.07
CA ASN A 877 -12.53 -41.70 -28.74
C ASN A 877 -11.21 -42.26 -28.16
N VAL A 878 -10.26 -41.37 -27.86
CA VAL A 878 -8.94 -41.71 -27.34
C VAL A 878 -8.93 -41.65 -25.82
N LYS A 879 -8.39 -42.69 -25.18
CA LYS A 879 -8.23 -42.84 -23.74
C LYS A 879 -6.77 -42.81 -23.34
N VAL A 880 -6.48 -42.16 -22.21
CA VAL A 880 -5.17 -42.24 -21.56
C VAL A 880 -5.12 -43.53 -20.73
N GLY A 881 -4.15 -44.40 -21.03
CA GLY A 881 -3.98 -45.67 -20.32
C GLY A 881 -3.11 -45.59 -19.06
N ASN A 882 -2.13 -44.69 -19.01
CA ASN A 882 -1.15 -44.59 -17.90
C ASN A 882 -1.49 -43.49 -16.88
N ARG A 883 -2.64 -43.60 -16.20
CA ARG A 883 -3.18 -42.54 -15.30
C ARG A 883 -2.53 -42.50 -13.90
N HIS A 884 -1.28 -42.92 -13.76
CA HIS A 884 -0.59 -43.04 -12.47
C HIS A 884 -0.07 -41.70 -11.91
N ARG A 885 0.21 -40.72 -12.79
CA ARG A 885 0.76 -39.40 -12.43
C ARG A 885 -0.27 -38.29 -12.64
N LEU A 886 -0.12 -37.19 -11.88
CA LEU A 886 -1.01 -36.02 -11.96
C LEU A 886 -1.17 -35.49 -13.39
N LEU A 887 -0.08 -35.36 -14.15
CA LEU A 887 -0.11 -34.83 -15.51
C LEU A 887 -0.91 -35.72 -16.48
N ALA A 888 -0.78 -37.05 -16.35
CA ALA A 888 -1.55 -38.00 -17.14
C ALA A 888 -3.05 -37.97 -16.77
N ARG A 889 -3.39 -37.75 -15.48
CA ARG A 889 -4.78 -37.57 -15.03
C ARG A 889 -5.40 -36.27 -15.56
N LEU A 890 -4.65 -35.17 -15.54
CA LEU A 890 -5.08 -33.88 -16.11
C LEU A 890 -5.30 -33.98 -17.62
N GLN A 891 -4.41 -34.68 -18.35
CA GLN A 891 -4.59 -34.94 -19.77
C GLN A 891 -5.77 -35.90 -20.05
N ALA A 892 -6.03 -36.87 -19.17
CA ALA A 892 -7.22 -37.72 -19.27
C ALA A 892 -8.51 -36.89 -19.12
N LEU A 893 -8.57 -35.98 -18.15
CA LEU A 893 -9.70 -35.07 -17.97
C LEU A 893 -9.90 -34.15 -19.20
N GLU A 894 -8.82 -33.60 -19.76
CA GLU A 894 -8.87 -32.83 -21.01
C GLU A 894 -9.42 -33.68 -22.16
N TYR A 895 -8.99 -34.93 -22.30
CA TYR A 895 -9.46 -35.81 -23.38
C TYR A 895 -10.95 -36.12 -23.25
N ILE A 896 -11.43 -36.40 -22.03
CA ILE A 896 -12.85 -36.66 -21.78
C ILE A 896 -13.66 -35.42 -22.13
N THR A 897 -13.23 -34.25 -21.68
CA THR A 897 -13.94 -32.98 -21.93
C THR A 897 -13.93 -32.57 -23.39
N ALA A 898 -12.76 -32.50 -24.02
CA ALA A 898 -12.62 -32.08 -25.41
C ALA A 898 -13.31 -33.03 -26.39
N GLN A 899 -13.24 -34.35 -26.17
CA GLN A 899 -13.85 -35.31 -27.10
C GLN A 899 -15.36 -35.44 -26.90
N ASN A 900 -15.86 -35.41 -25.67
CA ASN A 900 -17.30 -35.54 -25.40
C ASN A 900 -18.04 -34.21 -25.42
N VAL A 901 -17.38 -33.06 -25.52
CA VAL A 901 -18.08 -31.77 -25.62
C VAL A 901 -17.63 -31.02 -26.87
N ASP A 902 -16.37 -30.61 -26.98
CA ASP A 902 -15.90 -29.81 -28.12
C ASP A 902 -16.05 -30.56 -29.46
N ARG A 903 -15.68 -31.86 -29.51
CA ARG A 903 -15.78 -32.64 -30.75
C ARG A 903 -17.22 -32.97 -31.13
N ARG A 904 -18.12 -33.18 -30.16
CA ARG A 904 -19.57 -33.31 -30.42
C ARG A 904 -20.14 -32.04 -31.02
N ALA A 905 -19.77 -30.88 -30.47
CA ALA A 905 -20.15 -29.60 -31.03
C ALA A 905 -19.57 -29.43 -32.44
N ALA A 906 -18.30 -29.79 -32.66
CA ALA A 906 -17.66 -29.72 -33.97
C ALA A 906 -18.31 -30.61 -35.03
N GLU A 907 -18.81 -31.79 -34.65
CA GLU A 907 -19.59 -32.63 -35.57
C GLU A 907 -20.92 -31.98 -35.95
N PHE A 908 -21.61 -31.33 -35.00
CA PHE A 908 -22.90 -30.68 -35.24
C PHE A 908 -22.85 -29.66 -36.40
N TYR A 909 -21.76 -28.89 -36.49
CA TYR A 909 -21.57 -27.91 -37.56
C TYR A 909 -20.61 -28.35 -38.67
N ASP A 910 -20.22 -29.63 -38.75
CA ASP A 910 -19.30 -30.17 -39.77
C ASP A 910 -17.92 -29.47 -39.81
N GLY A 911 -17.30 -29.35 -38.62
CA GLY A 911 -16.04 -28.64 -38.43
C GLY A 911 -15.01 -29.37 -37.57
N ILE A 912 -14.99 -30.70 -37.57
CA ILE A 912 -13.94 -31.47 -36.89
C ILE A 912 -12.60 -31.18 -37.56
N MET A 913 -11.65 -30.60 -36.82
CA MET A 913 -10.33 -30.27 -37.38
C MET A 913 -9.31 -31.41 -37.30
N VAL A 914 -9.55 -32.43 -36.48
CA VAL A 914 -8.63 -33.57 -36.33
C VAL A 914 -9.38 -34.88 -36.15
N VAL A 915 -9.11 -35.81 -37.05
CA VAL A 915 -9.31 -37.24 -36.84
C VAL A 915 -8.01 -37.81 -36.25
N PRO A 916 -7.99 -38.23 -34.98
CA PRO A 916 -6.74 -38.52 -34.28
C PRO A 916 -6.02 -39.74 -34.88
N GLY A 917 -4.70 -39.65 -35.01
CA GLY A 917 -3.85 -40.76 -35.45
C GLY A 917 -3.97 -42.05 -34.63
N ALA A 918 -4.39 -41.97 -33.36
CA ALA A 918 -4.62 -43.11 -32.49
C ALA A 918 -5.86 -43.94 -32.86
N ILE A 919 -6.91 -43.32 -33.43
CA ILE A 919 -8.16 -44.00 -33.79
C ILE A 919 -8.92 -43.23 -34.88
N GLY A 920 -8.44 -43.34 -36.11
CA GLY A 920 -9.02 -42.66 -37.26
C GLY A 920 -9.42 -43.62 -38.36
N ALA A 921 -10.68 -43.61 -38.78
CA ALA A 921 -11.13 -44.34 -39.97
C ALA A 921 -11.36 -43.39 -41.13
N TRP A 922 -11.00 -43.81 -42.33
CA TRP A 922 -10.96 -43.00 -43.54
C TRP A 922 -11.55 -43.76 -44.70
N ARG A 923 -12.38 -43.09 -45.51
CA ARG A 923 -12.83 -43.67 -46.77
C ARG A 923 -11.68 -43.58 -47.77
N ALA A 924 -11.25 -44.69 -48.35
CA ALA A 924 -10.07 -44.71 -49.23
C ALA A 924 -10.18 -43.73 -50.42
N ARG A 925 -11.38 -43.61 -51.00
CA ARG A 925 -11.64 -42.62 -52.07
C ARG A 925 -11.53 -41.16 -51.62
N ALA A 926 -11.89 -40.87 -50.36
CA ALA A 926 -11.84 -39.51 -49.82
C ALA A 926 -10.40 -39.06 -49.58
N VAL A 927 -9.54 -39.96 -49.08
CA VAL A 927 -8.10 -39.69 -48.90
C VAL A 927 -7.39 -39.50 -50.24
N ARG A 928 -7.73 -40.31 -51.25
CA ARG A 928 -7.23 -40.12 -52.62
C ARG A 928 -7.69 -38.78 -53.21
N ALA A 929 -8.95 -38.39 -53.01
CA ALA A 929 -9.48 -37.09 -53.44
C ALA A 929 -8.82 -35.91 -52.72
N ALA A 930 -8.41 -36.10 -51.46
CA ALA A 930 -7.67 -35.15 -50.65
C ALA A 930 -6.17 -35.06 -50.99
N GLN A 931 -5.70 -35.84 -51.97
CA GLN A 931 -4.30 -35.93 -52.41
C GLN A 931 -3.33 -36.58 -51.40
N LEU A 932 -3.82 -37.59 -50.65
CA LEU A 932 -3.05 -38.36 -49.67
C LEU A 932 -2.49 -37.51 -48.50
N TYR A 933 -1.56 -38.05 -47.69
CA TYR A 933 -1.00 -37.33 -46.55
C TYR A 933 0.02 -36.28 -46.99
N SER A 934 0.05 -35.16 -46.27
CA SER A 934 0.98 -34.06 -46.55
C SER A 934 2.13 -34.03 -45.55
N THR A 935 3.35 -33.82 -46.04
CA THR A 935 4.53 -33.60 -45.21
C THR A 935 4.76 -32.13 -44.85
N ASP A 936 3.94 -31.20 -45.37
CA ASP A 936 4.08 -29.75 -45.13
C ASP A 936 3.80 -29.31 -43.67
N THR A 937 3.24 -30.17 -42.83
CA THR A 937 2.83 -29.83 -41.45
C THR A 937 3.28 -30.89 -40.45
N LEU A 938 3.39 -30.52 -39.17
CA LEU A 938 3.81 -31.42 -38.08
C LEU A 938 2.68 -32.33 -37.54
N ALA A 939 1.45 -32.09 -37.98
CA ALA A 939 0.24 -32.82 -37.61
C ALA A 939 -0.45 -33.29 -38.90
N GLU A 940 0.05 -34.39 -39.44
CA GLU A 940 -0.39 -34.97 -40.71
C GLU A 940 -1.87 -35.36 -40.71
N ASP A 941 -2.37 -35.76 -39.54
CA ASP A 941 -3.74 -36.15 -39.29
C ASP A 941 -4.69 -34.95 -39.36
N ALA A 942 -4.32 -33.82 -38.73
CA ALA A 942 -5.05 -32.55 -38.82
C ALA A 942 -5.09 -31.98 -40.25
N ASP A 943 -3.96 -32.05 -40.97
CA ASP A 943 -3.86 -31.61 -42.38
C ASP A 943 -4.81 -32.41 -43.27
N LEU A 944 -4.73 -33.74 -43.20
CA LEU A 944 -5.61 -34.62 -43.98
C LEU A 944 -7.08 -34.40 -43.63
N THR A 945 -7.40 -34.20 -42.34
CA THR A 945 -8.76 -33.88 -41.90
C THR A 945 -9.31 -32.65 -42.61
N LEU A 946 -8.56 -31.55 -42.63
CA LEU A 946 -8.95 -30.32 -43.31
C LEU A 946 -8.96 -30.47 -44.85
N ALA A 947 -8.09 -31.31 -45.40
CA ALA A 947 -8.06 -31.62 -46.83
C ALA A 947 -9.32 -32.41 -47.25
N VAL A 948 -9.75 -33.39 -46.46
CA VAL A 948 -10.98 -34.17 -46.69
C VAL A 948 -12.23 -33.29 -46.59
N HIS A 949 -12.29 -32.39 -45.60
CA HIS A 949 -13.35 -31.37 -45.56
C HIS A 949 -13.35 -30.51 -46.83
N ARG A 950 -12.18 -30.10 -47.34
CA ARG A 950 -12.06 -29.32 -48.57
C ARG A 950 -12.32 -30.12 -49.85
N ALA A 951 -12.24 -31.45 -49.79
CA ALA A 951 -12.68 -32.35 -50.86
C ALA A 951 -14.20 -32.56 -50.89
N GLY A 952 -14.96 -31.95 -49.96
CA GLY A 952 -16.43 -31.99 -49.95
C GLY A 952 -17.04 -33.10 -49.09
N TYR A 953 -16.21 -33.81 -48.32
CA TYR A 953 -16.68 -34.83 -47.39
C TYR A 953 -16.94 -34.26 -46.00
N ARG A 954 -17.83 -34.93 -45.28
CA ARG A 954 -18.09 -34.71 -43.85
C ARG A 954 -17.25 -35.63 -42.99
N ILE A 955 -17.08 -35.22 -41.74
CA ILE A 955 -16.32 -36.00 -40.75
C ILE A 955 -17.24 -36.29 -39.57
N ALA A 956 -17.37 -37.57 -39.24
CA ALA A 956 -18.21 -38.05 -38.14
C ALA A 956 -17.37 -38.34 -36.89
N TYR A 957 -18.03 -38.38 -35.73
CA TYR A 957 -17.42 -38.73 -34.46
C TYR A 957 -18.16 -39.89 -33.79
N ARG A 958 -17.40 -40.91 -33.38
CA ARG A 958 -17.88 -42.08 -32.66
C ARG A 958 -17.30 -42.10 -31.25
N GLU A 959 -18.10 -41.59 -30.31
CA GLU A 959 -17.76 -41.54 -28.88
C GLU A 959 -17.61 -42.92 -28.22
N ASP A 960 -18.23 -43.95 -28.80
CA ASP A 960 -18.26 -45.31 -28.28
C ASP A 960 -17.13 -46.21 -28.84
N ALA A 961 -16.36 -45.72 -29.81
CA ALA A 961 -15.22 -46.43 -30.39
C ALA A 961 -13.94 -46.04 -29.63
N PHE A 962 -13.44 -46.92 -28.76
CA PHE A 962 -12.34 -46.60 -27.85
C PHE A 962 -10.97 -47.07 -28.34
N SER A 963 -9.96 -46.25 -28.07
CA SER A 963 -8.53 -46.60 -28.14
C SER A 963 -7.81 -46.15 -26.89
N TYR A 964 -6.70 -46.80 -26.54
CA TYR A 964 -5.89 -46.49 -25.35
C TYR A 964 -4.45 -46.19 -25.75
N THR A 965 -3.93 -45.03 -25.34
CA THR A 965 -2.57 -44.56 -25.64
C THR A 965 -1.85 -44.03 -24.39
N GLU A 966 -0.53 -43.83 -24.49
CA GLU A 966 0.32 -43.27 -23.44
C GLU A 966 0.34 -41.74 -23.46
N ALA A 967 -0.02 -41.11 -22.33
CA ALA A 967 0.18 -39.70 -22.06
C ALA A 967 1.58 -39.43 -21.46
N PRO A 968 2.18 -38.26 -21.70
CA PRO A 968 3.45 -37.87 -21.07
C PRO A 968 3.36 -37.79 -19.54
N GLU A 969 4.31 -38.40 -18.85
CA GLU A 969 4.37 -38.36 -17.37
C GLU A 969 5.24 -37.23 -16.80
N THR A 970 6.01 -36.55 -17.65
CA THR A 970 6.88 -35.42 -17.25
C THR A 970 6.52 -34.13 -17.98
N ILE A 971 6.69 -33.00 -17.31
CA ILE A 971 6.45 -31.66 -17.89
C ILE A 971 7.27 -31.46 -19.16
N ARG A 972 8.54 -31.91 -19.20
CA ARG A 972 9.40 -31.78 -20.38
C ARG A 972 8.84 -32.53 -21.59
N ALA A 973 8.38 -33.77 -21.39
CA ALA A 973 7.77 -34.58 -22.46
C ALA A 973 6.44 -33.97 -22.92
N PHE A 974 5.61 -33.52 -21.97
CA PHE A 974 4.36 -32.83 -22.23
C PHE A 974 4.53 -31.55 -23.04
N MET A 975 5.45 -30.66 -22.65
CA MET A 975 5.70 -29.41 -23.37
C MET A 975 6.21 -29.65 -24.80
N LYS A 976 6.98 -30.74 -25.05
CA LYS A 976 7.37 -31.14 -26.40
C LYS A 976 6.16 -31.60 -27.21
N GLN A 977 5.31 -32.46 -26.64
CA GLN A 977 4.09 -32.95 -27.28
C GLN A 977 3.16 -31.79 -27.63
N ARG A 978 2.85 -30.94 -26.66
CA ARG A 978 1.92 -29.81 -26.85
C ARG A 978 2.43 -28.80 -27.84
N LEU A 979 3.73 -28.48 -27.82
CA LEU A 979 4.31 -27.57 -28.81
C LEU A 979 4.16 -28.11 -30.24
N ARG A 980 4.33 -29.43 -30.44
CA ARG A 980 4.11 -30.07 -31.74
C ARG A 980 2.65 -29.95 -32.16
N TRP A 981 1.70 -30.24 -31.27
CA TRP A 981 0.26 -30.19 -31.59
C TRP A 981 -0.23 -28.78 -31.86
N THR A 982 0.11 -27.82 -31.01
CA THR A 982 -0.30 -26.42 -31.20
C THR A 982 0.30 -25.86 -32.49
N LEU A 983 1.60 -26.09 -32.75
CA LEU A 983 2.23 -25.62 -33.98
C LEU A 983 1.68 -26.34 -35.22
N GLY A 984 1.50 -27.67 -35.17
CA GLY A 984 0.94 -28.46 -36.26
C GLY A 984 -0.50 -28.04 -36.61
N MET A 985 -1.33 -27.78 -35.61
CA MET A 985 -2.68 -27.26 -35.80
C MET A 985 -2.67 -25.86 -36.46
N MET A 986 -1.79 -24.96 -36.00
CA MET A 986 -1.64 -23.64 -36.60
C MET A 986 -1.15 -23.74 -38.06
N GLN A 987 -0.25 -24.68 -38.37
CA GLN A 987 0.22 -24.95 -39.72
C GLN A 987 -0.91 -25.45 -40.62
N ALA A 988 -1.68 -26.45 -40.17
CA ALA A 988 -2.80 -27.01 -40.90
C ALA A 988 -3.88 -25.94 -41.15
N ALA A 989 -4.30 -25.21 -40.12
CA ALA A 989 -5.25 -24.10 -40.25
C ALA A 989 -4.75 -23.02 -41.22
N TRP A 990 -3.46 -22.65 -41.17
CA TRP A 990 -2.88 -21.68 -42.10
C TRP A 990 -2.86 -22.19 -43.54
N LYS A 991 -2.44 -23.44 -43.78
CA LYS A 991 -2.44 -24.07 -45.11
C LYS A 991 -3.85 -24.11 -45.69
N HIS A 992 -4.84 -24.45 -44.87
CA HIS A 992 -6.24 -24.61 -45.26
C HIS A 992 -7.12 -23.36 -45.07
N ARG A 993 -6.55 -22.19 -44.75
CA ARG A 993 -7.28 -20.92 -44.52
C ARG A 993 -8.23 -20.50 -45.66
N ARG A 994 -8.02 -21.01 -46.88
CA ARG A 994 -8.93 -20.81 -48.02
C ARG A 994 -10.31 -21.42 -47.79
N ALA A 995 -10.46 -22.39 -46.88
CA ALA A 995 -11.75 -22.94 -46.45
C ALA A 995 -12.72 -21.85 -45.95
N ILE A 996 -12.21 -20.74 -45.40
CA ILE A 996 -13.02 -19.56 -45.01
C ILE A 996 -13.66 -18.93 -46.25
N ARG A 997 -12.87 -18.69 -47.30
CA ARG A 997 -13.36 -18.10 -48.56
C ARG A 997 -14.24 -19.07 -49.35
N GLU A 998 -14.01 -20.37 -49.19
CA GLU A 998 -14.85 -21.43 -49.75
C GLU A 998 -16.20 -21.58 -49.02
N GLY A 999 -16.44 -20.82 -47.94
CA GLY A 999 -17.71 -20.86 -47.19
C GLY A 999 -17.94 -22.16 -46.42
N ARG A 1000 -16.88 -22.95 -46.16
CA ARG A 1000 -17.00 -24.22 -45.44
C ARG A 1000 -17.08 -23.97 -43.94
N ALA A 1001 -17.92 -24.73 -43.25
CA ALA A 1001 -18.11 -24.57 -41.81
C ALA A 1001 -16.81 -24.77 -41.00
N VAL A 1002 -15.97 -25.74 -41.36
CA VAL A 1002 -14.63 -25.90 -40.77
C VAL A 1002 -13.74 -24.64 -40.89
N GLY A 1003 -13.92 -23.85 -41.95
CA GLY A 1003 -13.22 -22.58 -42.14
C GLY A 1003 -13.87 -21.45 -41.35
N LEU A 1004 -15.18 -21.25 -41.53
CA LEU A 1004 -15.94 -20.15 -40.92
C LEU A 1004 -16.10 -20.28 -39.40
N ILE A 1005 -16.02 -21.48 -38.85
CA ILE A 1005 -16.20 -21.75 -37.42
C ILE A 1005 -14.89 -22.25 -36.82
N SER A 1006 -14.40 -23.43 -37.19
CA SER A 1006 -13.29 -24.08 -36.45
C SER A 1006 -11.94 -23.39 -36.59
N ILE A 1007 -11.56 -22.96 -37.81
CA ILE A 1007 -10.30 -22.22 -38.01
C ILE A 1007 -10.36 -20.87 -37.29
N LEU A 1008 -11.51 -20.19 -37.30
CA LEU A 1008 -11.70 -18.95 -36.54
C LEU A 1008 -11.71 -19.19 -35.03
N ASP A 1009 -12.34 -20.27 -34.56
CA ASP A 1009 -12.34 -20.67 -33.15
C ASP A 1009 -10.91 -20.93 -32.65
N LEU A 1010 -10.10 -21.66 -33.43
CA LEU A 1010 -8.69 -21.85 -33.14
C LEU A 1010 -7.92 -20.52 -33.08
N ALA A 1011 -8.15 -19.63 -34.04
CA ALA A 1011 -7.46 -18.34 -34.10
C ALA A 1011 -7.82 -17.45 -32.90
N VAL A 1012 -9.12 -17.33 -32.59
CA VAL A 1012 -9.63 -16.46 -31.52
C VAL A 1012 -9.39 -17.08 -30.15
N PHE A 1013 -9.85 -18.30 -29.91
CA PHE A 1013 -9.86 -18.90 -28.58
C PHE A 1013 -8.61 -19.75 -28.31
N GLY A 1014 -8.07 -20.43 -29.34
CA GLY A 1014 -6.84 -21.22 -29.21
C GLY A 1014 -5.57 -20.38 -29.18
N VAL A 1015 -5.52 -19.26 -29.91
CA VAL A 1015 -4.32 -18.41 -30.02
C VAL A 1015 -4.52 -17.06 -29.33
N ILE A 1016 -5.40 -16.17 -29.82
CA ILE A 1016 -5.51 -14.79 -29.31
C ILE A 1016 -5.87 -14.78 -27.82
N LEU A 1017 -6.92 -15.52 -27.43
CA LEU A 1017 -7.35 -15.61 -26.04
C LEU A 1017 -6.29 -16.32 -25.18
N GLY A 1018 -5.60 -17.32 -25.71
CA GLY A 1018 -4.47 -17.97 -25.03
C GLY A 1018 -3.30 -17.02 -24.73
N LEU A 1019 -3.09 -15.99 -25.56
CA LEU A 1019 -2.11 -14.92 -25.32
C LEU A 1019 -2.63 -13.87 -24.31
N LEU A 1020 -3.93 -13.54 -24.34
CA LEU A 1020 -4.51 -12.50 -23.47
C LEU A 1020 -4.89 -13.01 -22.07
N ALA A 1021 -5.23 -14.30 -21.92
CA ALA A 1021 -5.75 -14.85 -20.67
C ALA A 1021 -4.80 -14.70 -19.45
N PRO A 1022 -3.46 -14.78 -19.58
CA PRO A 1022 -2.56 -14.45 -18.48
C PRO A 1022 -2.72 -13.02 -17.93
N LEU A 1023 -3.10 -12.06 -18.78
CA LEU A 1023 -3.37 -10.68 -18.32
C LEU A 1023 -4.63 -10.61 -17.45
N ALA A 1024 -5.66 -11.39 -17.80
CA ALA A 1024 -6.85 -11.51 -16.96
C ALA A 1024 -6.52 -12.20 -15.62
N ASP A 1025 -5.63 -13.19 -15.62
CA ASP A 1025 -5.12 -13.81 -14.38
C ASP A 1025 -4.38 -12.79 -13.50
N LEU A 1026 -3.60 -11.87 -14.08
CA LEU A 1026 -2.93 -10.78 -13.34
C LEU A 1026 -3.92 -9.78 -12.74
N VAL A 1027 -4.96 -9.38 -13.47
CA VAL A 1027 -6.01 -8.48 -12.96
C VAL A 1027 -6.74 -9.15 -11.79
N PHE A 1028 -7.05 -10.45 -11.89
CA PHE A 1028 -7.62 -11.22 -10.79
C PHE A 1028 -6.71 -11.23 -9.56
N LEU A 1029 -5.41 -11.53 -9.72
CA LEU A 1029 -4.45 -11.56 -8.62
C LEU A 1029 -4.27 -10.19 -7.96
N HIS A 1030 -4.23 -9.11 -8.74
CA HIS A 1030 -4.17 -7.75 -8.22
C HIS A 1030 -5.41 -7.40 -7.39
N SER A 1031 -6.60 -7.67 -7.92
CA SER A 1031 -7.86 -7.44 -7.17
C SER A 1031 -7.93 -8.28 -5.89
N LEU A 1032 -7.49 -9.54 -5.93
CA LEU A 1032 -7.43 -10.40 -4.75
C LEU A 1032 -6.43 -9.85 -3.71
N ALA A 1033 -5.26 -9.40 -4.15
CA ALA A 1033 -4.27 -8.78 -3.27
C ALA A 1033 -4.80 -7.52 -2.60
N ASN A 1034 -5.52 -6.65 -3.33
CA ASN A 1034 -6.15 -5.46 -2.76
C ASN A 1034 -7.20 -5.82 -1.69
N MET A 1035 -8.00 -6.87 -1.92
CA MET A 1035 -8.97 -7.35 -0.92
C MET A 1035 -8.28 -7.90 0.34
N VAL A 1036 -7.19 -8.67 0.18
CA VAL A 1036 -6.41 -9.20 1.30
C VAL A 1036 -5.74 -8.07 2.07
N ALA A 1037 -5.13 -7.10 1.38
CA ALA A 1037 -4.50 -5.95 2.00
C ALA A 1037 -5.51 -5.13 2.83
N ALA A 1038 -6.71 -4.86 2.29
CA ALA A 1038 -7.76 -4.16 3.00
C ALA A 1038 -8.27 -4.92 4.24
N ALA A 1039 -8.34 -6.25 4.17
CA ALA A 1039 -8.71 -7.09 5.31
C ALA A 1039 -7.64 -7.07 6.42
N ILE A 1040 -6.36 -6.97 6.06
CA ILE A 1040 -5.25 -6.85 7.02
C ILE A 1040 -5.19 -5.45 7.62
N SER A 1041 -5.46 -4.40 6.83
CA SER A 1041 -5.33 -3.00 7.23
C SER A 1041 -6.55 -2.42 7.96
N GLY A 1042 -7.51 -3.25 8.40
CA GLY A 1042 -8.65 -2.80 9.20
C GLY A 1042 -9.68 -1.90 8.49
N GLY A 1043 -9.71 -1.87 7.16
CA GLY A 1043 -10.78 -1.19 6.39
C GLY A 1043 -10.53 0.26 5.95
N ASN A 1044 -9.38 0.87 6.25
CA ASN A 1044 -9.02 2.23 5.79
C ASN A 1044 -8.60 2.33 4.30
N GLN A 1045 -9.20 1.52 3.42
CA GLN A 1045 -8.83 1.42 2.00
C GLN A 1045 -10.05 1.64 1.09
N PRO A 1046 -9.86 2.05 -0.18
CA PRO A 1046 -10.96 2.39 -1.09
C PRO A 1046 -11.93 1.20 -1.32
N SER A 1047 -13.13 1.52 -1.79
CA SER A 1047 -14.26 0.59 -1.99
C SER A 1047 -13.86 -0.79 -2.54
N LEU A 1048 -14.17 -1.84 -1.78
CA LEU A 1048 -13.93 -3.25 -2.15
C LEU A 1048 -14.90 -3.79 -3.21
N ALA A 1049 -15.91 -3.02 -3.62
CA ALA A 1049 -16.95 -3.48 -4.54
C ALA A 1049 -16.39 -3.91 -5.91
N TYR A 1050 -15.48 -3.10 -6.49
CA TYR A 1050 -14.90 -3.43 -7.79
C TYR A 1050 -13.92 -4.62 -7.74
N PRO A 1051 -12.95 -4.68 -6.80
CA PRO A 1051 -12.14 -5.88 -6.61
C PRO A 1051 -12.96 -7.15 -6.39
N ALA A 1052 -14.02 -7.09 -5.57
CA ALA A 1052 -14.91 -8.21 -5.32
C ALA A 1052 -15.66 -8.64 -6.59
N LEU A 1053 -16.15 -7.69 -7.40
CA LEU A 1053 -16.81 -7.97 -8.68
C LEU A 1053 -15.86 -8.68 -9.66
N VAL A 1054 -14.60 -8.23 -9.76
CA VAL A 1054 -13.58 -8.86 -10.61
C VAL A 1054 -13.31 -10.30 -10.16
N VAL A 1055 -13.11 -10.51 -8.86
CA VAL A 1055 -12.88 -11.85 -8.28
C VAL A 1055 -14.08 -12.76 -8.54
N ALA A 1056 -15.30 -12.32 -8.24
CA ALA A 1056 -16.52 -13.09 -8.49
C ALA A 1056 -16.69 -13.43 -9.97
N SER A 1057 -16.49 -12.46 -10.87
CA SER A 1057 -16.62 -12.67 -12.32
C SER A 1057 -15.59 -13.65 -12.86
N TYR A 1058 -14.36 -13.61 -12.34
CA TYR A 1058 -13.32 -14.57 -12.73
C TYR A 1058 -13.69 -16.00 -12.31
N LEU A 1059 -14.29 -16.18 -11.12
CA LEU A 1059 -14.70 -17.49 -10.58
C LEU A 1059 -15.86 -18.13 -11.36
N VAL A 1060 -16.61 -17.38 -12.17
CA VAL A 1060 -17.63 -17.96 -13.06
C VAL A 1060 -17.00 -18.91 -14.09
N LEU A 1061 -15.80 -18.60 -14.59
CA LEU A 1061 -15.14 -19.44 -15.59
C LEU A 1061 -14.78 -20.86 -15.08
N PRO A 1062 -14.11 -21.08 -13.93
CA PRO A 1062 -13.88 -22.43 -13.42
C PRO A 1062 -15.18 -23.17 -13.06
N LEU A 1063 -16.24 -22.46 -12.66
CA LEU A 1063 -17.57 -23.08 -12.49
C LEU A 1063 -18.14 -23.57 -13.83
N ALA A 1064 -17.98 -22.79 -14.90
CA ALA A 1064 -18.35 -23.21 -16.25
C ALA A 1064 -17.49 -24.38 -16.76
N ASP A 1065 -16.18 -24.37 -16.47
CA ASP A 1065 -15.26 -25.48 -16.77
C ASP A 1065 -15.71 -26.76 -16.04
N LEU A 1066 -16.10 -26.65 -14.76
CA LEU A 1066 -16.64 -27.76 -13.97
C LEU A 1066 -17.97 -28.28 -14.53
N GLY A 1067 -18.90 -27.39 -14.88
CA GLY A 1067 -20.18 -27.78 -15.48
C GLY A 1067 -19.99 -28.51 -16.82
N THR A 1068 -19.04 -28.04 -17.63
CA THR A 1068 -18.65 -28.68 -18.89
C THR A 1068 -18.04 -30.06 -18.66
N ALA A 1069 -17.19 -30.19 -17.63
CA ALA A 1069 -16.63 -31.48 -17.23
C ALA A 1069 -17.70 -32.46 -16.76
N VAL A 1070 -18.62 -32.04 -15.89
CA VAL A 1070 -19.74 -32.88 -15.44
C VAL A 1070 -20.60 -33.34 -16.61
N LEU A 1071 -20.88 -32.47 -17.58
CA LEU A 1071 -21.60 -32.84 -18.79
C LEU A 1071 -20.84 -33.88 -19.64
N ALA A 1072 -19.53 -33.71 -19.81
CA ALA A 1072 -18.69 -34.66 -20.52
C ALA A 1072 -18.74 -36.07 -19.88
N PHE A 1073 -18.66 -36.15 -18.55
CA PHE A 1073 -18.79 -37.41 -17.81
C PHE A 1073 -20.20 -38.00 -17.90
N ARG A 1074 -21.25 -37.19 -18.03
CA ARG A 1074 -22.60 -37.68 -18.27
C ARG A 1074 -22.74 -38.37 -19.63
N PHE A 1075 -22.04 -37.87 -20.66
CA PHE A 1075 -21.98 -38.54 -21.96
C PHE A 1075 -21.16 -39.83 -21.91
N GLU A 1076 -20.22 -39.93 -20.97
CA GLU A 1076 -19.29 -41.04 -20.87
C GLU A 1076 -19.33 -41.74 -19.50
N ARG A 1077 -20.42 -42.48 -19.26
CA ARG A 1077 -20.82 -43.01 -17.94
C ARG A 1077 -19.86 -44.03 -17.28
N HIS A 1078 -18.87 -44.55 -18.00
CA HIS A 1078 -17.98 -45.61 -17.53
C HIS A 1078 -16.60 -45.09 -17.09
N GLU A 1079 -16.41 -43.76 -17.01
CA GLU A 1079 -15.17 -43.13 -16.56
C GLU A 1079 -15.14 -42.87 -15.06
N ASP A 1080 -13.94 -42.78 -14.48
CA ASP A 1080 -13.73 -42.55 -13.04
C ASP A 1080 -14.12 -41.12 -12.63
N PRO A 1081 -15.20 -40.92 -11.84
CA PRO A 1081 -15.66 -39.59 -11.46
C PRO A 1081 -14.67 -38.83 -10.57
N LEU A 1082 -13.71 -39.50 -9.92
CA LEU A 1082 -12.67 -38.84 -9.12
C LEU A 1082 -11.80 -37.89 -9.95
N LEU A 1083 -11.75 -38.06 -11.27
CA LEU A 1083 -11.07 -37.13 -12.16
C LEU A 1083 -11.68 -35.72 -12.14
N LEU A 1084 -12.95 -35.54 -11.74
CA LEU A 1084 -13.57 -34.22 -11.61
C LEU A 1084 -12.89 -33.36 -10.52
N LEU A 1085 -12.25 -33.98 -9.51
CA LEU A 1085 -11.45 -33.27 -8.51
C LEU A 1085 -10.22 -32.58 -9.12
N MET A 1086 -9.84 -32.93 -10.35
CA MET A 1086 -8.71 -32.32 -11.06
C MET A 1086 -9.07 -31.00 -11.75
N VAL A 1087 -10.35 -30.62 -11.83
CA VAL A 1087 -10.79 -29.38 -12.52
C VAL A 1087 -10.11 -28.12 -11.96
N PRO A 1088 -9.99 -27.90 -10.63
CA PRO A 1088 -9.25 -26.75 -10.09
C PRO A 1088 -7.77 -26.76 -10.49
N PHE A 1089 -7.12 -27.93 -10.47
CA PHE A 1089 -5.73 -28.10 -10.89
C PHE A 1089 -5.56 -27.86 -12.40
N GLN A 1090 -6.58 -28.19 -13.19
CA GLN A 1090 -6.61 -27.89 -14.62
C GLN A 1090 -6.59 -26.37 -14.86
N ARG A 1091 -7.32 -25.61 -14.04
CA ARG A 1091 -7.41 -24.15 -14.14
C ARG A 1091 -6.12 -23.44 -13.73
N PHE A 1092 -5.61 -23.75 -12.53
CA PHE A 1092 -4.52 -22.96 -11.92
C PHE A 1092 -3.12 -23.49 -12.27
N PHE A 1093 -2.96 -24.77 -12.62
CA PHE A 1093 -1.66 -25.36 -12.94
C PHE A 1093 -1.56 -25.76 -14.42
N TYR A 1094 -2.43 -26.64 -14.90
CA TYR A 1094 -2.30 -27.24 -16.23
C TYR A 1094 -2.42 -26.20 -17.35
N ARG A 1095 -3.36 -25.26 -17.22
CA ARG A 1095 -3.60 -24.23 -18.24
C ARG A 1095 -2.43 -23.27 -18.41
N GLN A 1096 -1.66 -23.01 -17.36
CA GLN A 1096 -0.46 -22.19 -17.42
C GLN A 1096 0.60 -22.82 -18.34
N LEU A 1097 0.74 -24.15 -18.31
CA LEU A 1097 1.60 -24.89 -19.24
C LEU A 1097 1.11 -24.79 -20.69
N LEU A 1098 -0.21 -24.78 -20.90
CA LEU A 1098 -0.80 -24.60 -22.23
C LEU A 1098 -0.56 -23.19 -22.78
N TYR A 1099 -0.69 -22.15 -21.96
CA TYR A 1099 -0.36 -20.77 -22.38
C TYR A 1099 1.09 -20.67 -22.84
N VAL A 1100 2.04 -21.15 -22.04
CA VAL A 1100 3.46 -21.18 -22.41
C VAL A 1100 3.67 -21.89 -23.74
N THR A 1101 2.91 -22.95 -24.01
CA THR A 1101 2.96 -23.65 -25.29
C THR A 1101 2.48 -22.78 -26.44
N VAL A 1102 1.35 -22.07 -26.29
CA VAL A 1102 0.82 -21.13 -27.30
C VAL A 1102 1.85 -20.03 -27.59
N TYR A 1103 2.44 -19.40 -26.58
CA TYR A 1103 3.52 -18.41 -26.76
C TYR A 1103 4.68 -18.99 -27.57
N ARG A 1104 5.16 -20.19 -27.21
CA ARG A 1104 6.26 -20.84 -27.93
C ARG A 1104 5.89 -21.19 -29.37
N ALA A 1105 4.66 -21.63 -29.62
CA ALA A 1105 4.17 -21.96 -30.96
C ALA A 1105 4.06 -20.71 -31.85
N VAL A 1106 3.52 -19.61 -31.31
CA VAL A 1106 3.44 -18.32 -32.01
C VAL A 1106 4.84 -17.78 -32.31
N LEU A 1107 5.74 -17.76 -31.33
CA LEU A 1107 7.13 -17.33 -31.52
C LEU A 1107 7.86 -18.17 -32.58
N ARG A 1108 7.65 -19.49 -32.62
CA ARG A 1108 8.22 -20.37 -33.66
C ARG A 1108 7.60 -20.12 -35.03
N SER A 1109 6.31 -19.86 -35.10
CA SER A 1109 5.60 -19.55 -36.34
C SER A 1109 6.09 -18.23 -36.95
N ILE A 1110 6.29 -17.20 -36.11
CA ILE A 1110 6.80 -15.89 -36.54
C ILE A 1110 8.29 -15.97 -36.90
N SER A 1111 9.12 -16.59 -36.06
CA SER A 1111 10.58 -16.70 -36.31
C SER A 1111 10.96 -17.68 -37.42
N GLY A 1112 10.08 -18.62 -37.76
CA GLY A 1112 10.31 -19.68 -38.74
C GLY A 1112 11.23 -20.82 -38.28
N ARG A 1113 11.48 -20.94 -36.97
CA ARG A 1113 12.22 -22.05 -36.38
C ARG A 1113 11.27 -23.23 -36.12
N LEU A 1114 11.22 -24.18 -37.05
CA LEU A 1114 10.38 -25.37 -36.89
C LEU A 1114 10.91 -26.28 -35.77
N ALA A 1115 9.99 -26.95 -35.09
CA ALA A 1115 10.35 -28.03 -34.19
C ALA A 1115 10.87 -29.21 -35.02
N SER A 1116 12.03 -29.77 -34.66
CA SER A 1116 12.46 -31.05 -35.22
C SER A 1116 11.63 -32.19 -34.64
N TRP A 1117 11.40 -33.22 -35.46
CA TRP A 1117 10.78 -34.47 -35.00
C TRP A 1117 11.72 -35.12 -33.97
N GLY A 1118 11.21 -35.34 -32.76
CA GLY A 1118 11.95 -35.98 -31.69
C GLY A 1118 10.98 -36.85 -30.91
N LYS A 1119 11.08 -38.18 -31.13
CA LYS A 1119 10.15 -39.15 -30.55
C LYS A 1119 10.25 -39.14 -29.02
N LEU A 1120 9.10 -39.28 -28.34
CA LEU A 1120 9.04 -39.47 -26.89
C LEU A 1120 9.33 -40.95 -26.58
N LYS A 1121 10.18 -41.23 -25.59
CA LYS A 1121 10.40 -42.60 -25.11
C LYS A 1121 9.10 -43.12 -24.47
N ARG A 1122 8.57 -44.24 -24.99
CA ARG A 1122 7.38 -44.93 -24.47
C ARG A 1122 7.78 -45.91 -23.36
N LEU A 1123 6.86 -46.21 -22.45
CA LEU A 1123 7.14 -47.04 -21.26
C LEU A 1123 6.49 -48.43 -21.34
N GLY A 1124 5.54 -48.64 -22.27
CA GLY A 1124 4.86 -49.92 -22.48
C GLY A 1124 3.78 -50.25 -21.44
N THR A 1125 3.30 -49.27 -20.66
CA THR A 1125 2.52 -49.50 -19.42
C THR A 1125 0.99 -49.53 -19.61
N VAL A 1126 0.48 -49.27 -20.81
CA VAL A 1126 -0.97 -49.20 -21.09
C VAL A 1126 -1.58 -50.60 -21.15
N HIS A 1127 -2.74 -50.85 -20.55
CA HIS A 1127 -3.51 -52.10 -20.69
C HIS A 1127 -4.98 -51.81 -21.05
N LEU A 1128 -5.64 -52.75 -21.74
CA LEU A 1128 -7.08 -52.68 -21.96
C LEU A 1128 -7.81 -52.99 -20.64
N PRO A 1129 -8.86 -52.23 -20.27
CA PRO A 1129 -9.63 -52.52 -19.07
C PRO A 1129 -10.40 -53.84 -19.23
N GLY A 1130 -10.21 -54.78 -18.29
CA GLY A 1130 -10.90 -56.08 -18.29
C GLY A 1130 -10.03 -57.32 -18.60
N ARG A 1131 -8.75 -57.31 -18.24
CA ARG A 1131 -7.97 -58.54 -17.98
C ARG A 1131 -7.27 -58.45 -16.64
#